data_AF-A0A418B5L5-F1
#
_entry.id   AF-A0A418B5L5-F1
#
_cell.length_a   1.000
_cell.length_b   1.000
_cell.length_c   1.000
_cell.angle_alpha   90.00
_cell.angle_beta   90.00
_cell.angle_gamma   90.00
#
_symmetry.space_group_name_H-M   'P 1'
#
loop_
_entity.id
_entity.type
_entity.pdbx_description
1 polymer ?
#
loop_
_entity_poly.entity_id
_entity_poly.type
_entity_poly.pdbx_seq_one_letter_code
_entity_poly.pdbx_strand_id
1 'polypeptide(L)'
;MEQMEVPHAMPVQTYCEVCSLDCPCDDVYVKVFSVYVCADCRYGNPAYKLLTKDVAKKTYLLTDSTMETLPCMRKSNPKHEAFAPLRLYLQKMCEATAIQQHGSLENVAVERKRRECIKYEKAVARTKSEVSRLGTYGKRRKDKHSVILFLQKELAHVQAELQKSRDVLCERESQLVSTSAAMAKLHEELEALRSARSTTSPNDASVIYSLQVALADKEMQLTNLLDEGEALSKKQAAFESRLRALRKEKTDIMDENKKLTAALETATAKWETARMHLVTAEEDAKLHAHVLKSLDATDAKLQATEAALIASTQRLTATEALVEQLGAENDALKARTQLAAFEDREALEATIAELQANVAQVEAEASKREDQARVALHAMKQRWQEAVTRMDHMTHSTSDATQPLLRQIQLLQEEQRVLELRRMSFEADMQKKVDNAAREVAMVQAELAVETKNAMDAQTRASVLLGQVTELQGLVQAEKVTVESLHKQLDDSARIRQQLEQQLEVLGDEKRHLATRLRLVQEQHDVHTKQLLHQLEQQTQDAAALRRQLHEATTPTSTPITGTFASAATLPPSAPMPLPQAPILQESPQSGSSCRRMDRTPSSDLNEDMSMIEWNQLLQKVRLRESEASLLKSQLQTVEEARKSASDDVVRLSTQNAALKAAVAELAATKEALAAMEVKQHVLLELLGEKDEQVEELEAEFREFKQMYQNQIDTLTRR
;
A
#
# COMPACT_ATOMS: atom_id res chain seq x y z
N MET A 1 38.15 23.44 -78.75
CA MET A 1 37.22 22.48 -79.38
C MET A 1 36.49 21.81 -78.25
N GLU A 2 35.24 22.17 -78.03
CA GLU A 2 34.39 21.54 -77.03
C GLU A 2 34.24 20.04 -77.31
N GLN A 3 34.18 19.26 -76.23
CA GLN A 3 33.68 17.90 -76.30
C GLN A 3 32.16 18.00 -76.27
N MET A 4 31.48 17.53 -77.33
CA MET A 4 30.03 17.43 -77.35
C MET A 4 29.57 16.43 -76.29
N GLU A 5 28.89 16.90 -75.25
CA GLU A 5 28.17 16.03 -74.33
C GLU A 5 27.03 15.32 -75.09
N VAL A 6 27.02 13.99 -75.00
CA VAL A 6 25.94 13.17 -75.58
C VAL A 6 24.69 13.35 -74.71
N PRO A 7 23.52 13.65 -75.28
CA PRO A 7 22.31 13.91 -74.50
C PRO A 7 21.95 12.71 -73.61
N HIS A 8 21.73 13.01 -72.32
CA HIS A 8 21.49 12.01 -71.28
C HIS A 8 20.17 11.27 -71.55
N ALA A 9 20.25 10.02 -71.98
CA ALA A 9 19.07 9.18 -72.19
C ALA A 9 18.43 8.88 -70.82
N MET A 10 17.21 9.39 -70.60
CA MET A 10 16.49 9.17 -69.35
C MET A 10 16.15 7.67 -69.16
N PRO A 11 16.15 7.14 -67.93
CA PRO A 11 15.93 5.72 -67.69
C PRO A 11 14.55 5.29 -68.21
N VAL A 12 14.55 4.31 -69.11
CA VAL A 12 13.33 3.69 -69.64
C VAL A 12 12.71 2.85 -68.52
N GLN A 13 11.49 3.19 -68.11
CA GLN A 13 10.74 2.39 -67.14
C GLN A 13 10.31 1.07 -67.81
N THR A 14 10.76 -0.07 -67.28
CA THR A 14 10.38 -1.40 -67.79
C THR A 14 9.17 -1.97 -67.05
N TYR A 15 8.93 -1.52 -65.83
CA TYR A 15 7.87 -2.00 -64.94
C TYR A 15 6.52 -1.34 -65.21
N CYS A 16 5.44 -2.10 -65.00
CA CYS A 16 4.07 -1.61 -65.12
C CYS A 16 3.75 -0.64 -63.97
N GLU A 17 3.24 0.56 -64.27
CA GLU A 17 2.95 1.62 -63.28
C GLU A 17 1.80 1.29 -62.30
N VAL A 18 1.09 0.16 -62.51
CA VAL A 18 -0.08 -0.24 -61.70
C VAL A 18 0.23 -1.39 -60.75
N CYS A 19 0.98 -2.41 -61.20
CA CYS A 19 1.33 -3.57 -60.37
C CYS A 19 2.80 -3.59 -59.93
N SER A 20 3.63 -2.67 -60.43
CA SER A 20 5.07 -2.57 -60.16
C SER A 20 5.88 -3.84 -60.49
N LEU A 21 5.30 -4.75 -61.26
CA LEU A 21 5.98 -5.94 -61.77
C LEU A 21 6.77 -5.59 -63.04
N ASP A 22 7.92 -6.25 -63.21
CA ASP A 22 8.69 -6.25 -64.45
C ASP A 22 8.01 -7.20 -65.44
N CYS A 23 7.08 -6.67 -66.23
CA CYS A 23 6.23 -7.44 -67.13
C CYS A 23 5.93 -6.63 -68.41
N PRO A 24 5.72 -7.29 -69.57
CA PRO A 24 5.62 -6.61 -70.85
C PRO A 24 4.44 -5.64 -70.89
N CYS A 25 4.76 -4.35 -71.00
CA CYS A 25 3.80 -3.27 -71.14
C CYS A 25 3.24 -3.15 -72.57
N ASP A 26 2.06 -2.57 -72.70
CA ASP A 26 1.41 -2.32 -73.98
C ASP A 26 2.18 -1.24 -74.77
N ASP A 27 2.92 -1.73 -75.75
CA ASP A 27 3.76 -1.00 -76.69
C ASP A 27 3.03 0.18 -77.37
N VAL A 28 1.72 0.09 -77.58
CA VAL A 28 0.88 1.16 -78.15
C VAL A 28 0.57 2.23 -77.11
N TYR A 29 0.36 1.85 -75.84
CA TYR A 29 0.14 2.81 -74.75
C TYR A 29 1.42 3.58 -74.42
N VAL A 30 2.59 2.92 -74.44
CA VAL A 30 3.88 3.58 -74.30
C VAL A 30 4.09 4.58 -75.44
N LYS A 31 3.92 4.16 -76.71
CA LYS A 31 4.19 4.99 -77.89
C LYS A 31 3.19 6.14 -78.13
N VAL A 32 1.92 5.99 -77.71
CA VAL A 32 0.86 7.00 -77.99
C VAL A 32 0.52 7.86 -76.77
N PHE A 33 0.65 7.32 -75.55
CA PHE A 33 0.25 8.01 -74.31
C PHE A 33 1.39 8.17 -73.29
N SER A 34 2.59 7.65 -73.57
CA SER A 34 3.72 7.60 -72.61
C SER A 34 3.36 6.89 -71.30
N VAL A 35 2.57 5.81 -71.40
CA VAL A 35 1.99 5.06 -70.26
C VAL A 35 2.46 3.61 -70.29
N TYR A 36 3.14 3.19 -69.22
CA TYR A 36 3.69 1.85 -69.04
C TYR A 36 2.70 0.97 -68.28
N VAL A 37 1.80 0.27 -68.99
CA VAL A 37 0.78 -0.59 -68.39
C VAL A 37 0.75 -1.96 -69.08
N CYS A 38 0.77 -3.05 -68.31
CA CYS A 38 0.62 -4.41 -68.83
C CYS A 38 -0.84 -4.72 -69.23
N ALA A 39 -1.06 -5.80 -69.98
CA ALA A 39 -2.37 -6.18 -70.47
C ALA A 39 -3.41 -6.32 -69.33
N ASP A 40 -3.07 -7.03 -68.25
CA ASP A 40 -4.01 -7.32 -67.16
C ASP A 40 -4.45 -6.04 -66.44
N CYS A 41 -3.51 -5.15 -66.11
CA CYS A 41 -3.82 -3.86 -65.50
C CYS A 41 -4.57 -2.92 -66.46
N ARG A 42 -4.32 -3.01 -67.76
CA ARG A 42 -5.01 -2.23 -68.80
C ARG A 42 -6.49 -2.59 -68.92
N TYR A 43 -6.84 -3.87 -68.75
CA TYR A 43 -8.23 -4.34 -68.80
C TYR A 43 -8.92 -4.30 -67.43
N GLY A 44 -8.19 -4.56 -66.35
CA GLY A 44 -8.73 -4.57 -64.98
C GLY A 44 -8.99 -3.20 -64.36
N ASN A 45 -8.37 -2.12 -64.86
CA ASN A 45 -8.52 -0.76 -64.30
C ASN A 45 -9.16 0.22 -65.32
N PRO A 46 -10.31 0.84 -65.00
CA PRO A 46 -11.04 1.71 -65.93
C PRO A 46 -10.27 2.98 -66.34
N ALA A 47 -9.27 3.43 -65.58
CA ALA A 47 -8.46 4.60 -65.96
C ALA A 47 -7.70 4.38 -67.30
N TYR A 48 -7.41 3.13 -67.66
CA TYR A 48 -6.71 2.78 -68.91
C TYR A 48 -7.67 2.48 -70.08
N LYS A 49 -8.97 2.68 -69.88
CA LYS A 49 -9.99 2.58 -70.92
C LYS A 49 -9.83 3.68 -71.97
N LEU A 50 -10.19 3.35 -73.20
CA LEU A 50 -10.13 4.26 -74.35
C LEU A 50 -11.52 4.80 -74.67
N LEU A 51 -11.61 6.13 -74.82
CA LEU A 51 -12.85 6.86 -75.05
C LEU A 51 -12.80 7.56 -76.41
N THR A 52 -13.91 7.60 -77.15
CA THR A 52 -14.00 8.35 -78.42
C THR A 52 -14.04 9.86 -78.17
N LYS A 53 -13.66 10.70 -79.16
CA LYS A 53 -13.70 12.19 -79.01
C LYS A 53 -15.04 12.65 -78.41
N ASP A 54 -16.15 12.15 -78.91
CA ASP A 54 -17.50 12.57 -78.48
C ASP A 54 -17.85 12.12 -77.06
N VAL A 55 -17.39 10.94 -76.62
CA VAL A 55 -17.61 10.46 -75.26
C VAL A 55 -16.76 11.27 -74.29
N ALA A 56 -15.46 11.40 -74.54
CA ALA A 56 -14.55 12.18 -73.69
C ALA A 56 -15.03 13.65 -73.57
N LYS A 57 -15.40 14.28 -74.69
CA LYS A 57 -15.91 15.65 -74.73
C LYS A 57 -17.22 15.85 -73.93
N LYS A 58 -18.15 14.89 -73.98
CA LYS A 58 -19.43 14.96 -73.25
C LYS A 58 -19.26 14.64 -71.76
N THR A 59 -18.46 13.63 -71.43
CA THR A 59 -18.23 13.21 -70.04
C THR A 59 -17.43 14.25 -69.27
N TYR A 60 -16.32 14.72 -69.85
CA TYR A 60 -15.34 15.58 -69.18
C TYR A 60 -15.45 17.07 -69.53
N LEU A 61 -16.46 17.45 -70.32
CA LEU A 61 -16.79 18.83 -70.71
C LEU A 61 -15.69 19.60 -71.48
N LEU A 62 -14.65 18.89 -71.93
CA LEU A 62 -13.47 19.40 -72.63
C LEU A 62 -13.82 20.13 -73.94
N THR A 63 -12.97 21.08 -74.34
CA THR A 63 -13.11 21.85 -75.59
C THR A 63 -12.48 21.13 -76.79
N ASP A 64 -12.88 21.46 -78.03
CA ASP A 64 -12.25 20.85 -79.21
C ASP A 64 -10.74 21.13 -79.29
N SER A 65 -10.29 22.33 -78.92
CA SER A 65 -8.87 22.69 -78.89
C SER A 65 -8.07 21.83 -77.91
N THR A 66 -8.60 21.62 -76.70
CA THR A 66 -7.94 20.75 -75.70
C THR A 66 -7.96 19.26 -76.10
N MET A 67 -9.01 18.85 -76.84
CA MET A 67 -9.06 17.53 -77.50
C MET A 67 -8.16 17.46 -78.75
N GLU A 68 -7.58 18.56 -79.24
CA GLU A 68 -6.63 18.58 -80.35
C GLU A 68 -5.18 18.58 -79.87
N THR A 69 -4.90 19.18 -78.71
CA THR A 69 -3.60 19.04 -78.00
C THR A 69 -3.44 17.70 -77.29
N LEU A 70 -4.53 17.04 -76.88
CA LEU A 70 -4.46 15.76 -76.16
C LEU A 70 -4.00 14.59 -77.08
N PRO A 71 -3.01 13.77 -76.63
CA PRO A 71 -2.62 12.56 -77.33
C PRO A 71 -3.80 11.60 -77.56
N CYS A 72 -3.83 10.96 -78.73
CA CYS A 72 -4.91 10.07 -79.12
C CYS A 72 -4.45 9.00 -80.11
N MET A 73 -4.89 7.76 -79.90
CA MET A 73 -4.77 6.70 -80.90
C MET A 73 -5.80 6.95 -82.02
N ARG A 74 -5.40 6.73 -83.27
CA ARG A 74 -6.29 6.80 -84.43
C ARG A 74 -6.56 5.39 -84.95
N LYS A 75 -7.82 5.11 -85.32
CA LYS A 75 -8.25 3.89 -86.01
C LYS A 75 -9.14 4.22 -87.20
N SER A 76 -9.32 3.28 -88.13
CA SER A 76 -10.35 3.36 -89.17
C SER A 76 -11.73 3.55 -88.54
N ASN A 77 -12.65 4.22 -89.24
CA ASN A 77 -13.97 4.53 -88.73
C ASN A 77 -14.90 3.32 -88.90
N PRO A 78 -15.47 2.72 -87.84
CA PRO A 78 -16.25 1.48 -87.93
C PRO A 78 -17.52 1.55 -88.80
N LYS A 79 -17.98 2.75 -89.18
CA LYS A 79 -19.17 2.92 -90.04
C LYS A 79 -18.85 2.93 -91.53
N HIS A 80 -17.71 3.50 -91.93
CA HIS A 80 -17.26 3.58 -93.32
C HIS A 80 -15.82 4.09 -93.35
N GLU A 81 -14.94 3.46 -94.13
CA GLU A 81 -13.50 3.77 -94.14
C GLU A 81 -13.19 5.20 -94.59
N ALA A 82 -13.94 5.73 -95.58
CA ALA A 82 -13.77 7.10 -96.07
C ALA A 82 -14.27 8.21 -95.11
N PHE A 83 -14.77 7.87 -93.92
CA PHE A 83 -15.09 8.87 -92.89
C PHE A 83 -13.86 9.20 -92.04
N ALA A 84 -13.87 10.38 -91.41
CA ALA A 84 -12.76 10.83 -90.56
C ALA A 84 -12.38 9.75 -89.51
N PRO A 85 -11.08 9.46 -89.33
CA PRO A 85 -10.62 8.34 -88.51
C PRO A 85 -10.97 8.54 -87.03
N LEU A 86 -11.31 7.44 -86.37
CA LEU A 86 -11.76 7.41 -84.99
C LEU A 86 -10.60 7.81 -84.06
N ARG A 87 -10.72 8.97 -83.40
CA ARG A 87 -9.78 9.42 -82.36
C ARG A 87 -10.20 8.85 -81.01
N LEU A 88 -9.32 8.08 -80.39
CA LEU A 88 -9.46 7.41 -79.10
C LEU A 88 -8.47 7.99 -78.09
N TYR A 89 -8.96 8.43 -76.93
CA TYR A 89 -8.20 9.10 -75.87
C TYR A 89 -8.18 8.24 -74.62
N LEU A 90 -7.09 8.29 -73.86
CA LEU A 90 -6.96 7.58 -72.60
C LEU A 90 -7.81 8.24 -71.51
N GLN A 91 -8.61 7.46 -70.78
CA GLN A 91 -9.52 7.98 -69.75
C GLN A 91 -8.76 8.75 -68.66
N LYS A 92 -7.67 8.18 -68.12
CA LYS A 92 -6.72 8.82 -67.17
C LYS A 92 -6.28 10.23 -67.59
N MET A 93 -6.00 10.44 -68.89
CA MET A 93 -5.57 11.74 -69.41
C MET A 93 -6.73 12.72 -69.57
N CYS A 94 -7.90 12.24 -69.99
CA CYS A 94 -9.12 13.05 -70.02
C CYS A 94 -9.50 13.54 -68.61
N GLU A 95 -9.39 12.66 -67.61
CA GLU A 95 -9.66 12.95 -66.20
C GLU A 95 -8.68 13.97 -65.62
N ALA A 96 -7.37 13.76 -65.79
CA ALA A 96 -6.35 14.72 -65.36
C ALA A 96 -6.55 16.11 -66.00
N THR A 97 -6.89 16.15 -67.30
CA THR A 97 -7.15 17.41 -68.02
C THR A 97 -8.44 18.08 -67.56
N ALA A 98 -9.46 17.31 -67.20
CA ALA A 98 -10.72 17.83 -66.66
C ALA A 98 -10.54 18.39 -65.25
N ILE A 99 -9.76 17.71 -64.40
CA ILE A 99 -9.35 18.20 -63.08
C ILE A 99 -8.57 19.52 -63.24
N GLN A 100 -7.64 19.61 -64.19
CA GLN A 100 -6.89 20.85 -64.47
C GLN A 100 -7.79 22.02 -64.92
N GLN A 101 -8.86 21.76 -65.68
CA GLN A 101 -9.78 22.81 -66.19
C GLN A 101 -10.92 23.17 -65.24
N HIS A 102 -11.35 22.25 -64.38
CA HIS A 102 -12.56 22.38 -63.54
C HIS A 102 -12.29 22.21 -62.03
N GLY A 103 -11.06 21.99 -61.62
CA GLY A 103 -10.64 21.79 -60.22
C GLY A 103 -10.86 20.37 -59.70
N SER A 104 -12.02 19.76 -59.99
CA SER A 104 -12.34 18.39 -59.57
C SER A 104 -13.29 17.69 -60.55
N LEU A 105 -13.34 16.35 -60.50
CA LEU A 105 -14.32 15.58 -61.28
C LEU A 105 -15.77 15.80 -60.79
N GLU A 106 -15.95 16.23 -59.55
CA GLU A 106 -17.26 16.57 -58.99
C GLU A 106 -17.79 17.86 -59.60
N ASN A 107 -16.94 18.90 -59.74
CA ASN A 107 -17.29 20.13 -60.45
C ASN A 107 -17.70 19.86 -61.90
N VAL A 108 -17.03 18.93 -62.58
CA VAL A 108 -17.41 18.45 -63.92
C VAL A 108 -18.81 17.81 -63.90
N ALA A 109 -19.13 16.99 -62.90
CA ALA A 109 -20.44 16.36 -62.77
C ALA A 109 -21.57 17.36 -62.44
N VAL A 110 -21.30 18.36 -61.60
CA VAL A 110 -22.23 19.45 -61.26
C VAL A 110 -22.51 20.34 -62.49
N GLU A 111 -21.46 20.80 -63.18
CA GLU A 111 -21.59 21.62 -64.39
C GLU A 111 -22.24 20.84 -65.56
N ARG A 112 -22.06 19.51 -65.64
CA ARG A 112 -22.80 18.66 -66.61
C ARG A 112 -24.31 18.70 -66.33
N LYS A 113 -24.73 18.44 -65.09
CA LYS A 113 -26.15 18.47 -64.68
C LYS A 113 -26.76 19.86 -64.89
N ARG A 114 -26.02 20.92 -64.57
CA ARG A 114 -26.41 22.32 -64.84
C ARG A 114 -26.66 22.57 -66.33
N ARG A 115 -25.76 22.10 -67.23
CA ARG A 115 -25.93 22.19 -68.69
C ARG A 115 -27.14 21.40 -69.19
N GLU A 116 -27.46 20.27 -68.56
CA GLU A 116 -28.63 19.45 -68.86
C GLU A 116 -29.93 20.14 -68.41
N CYS A 117 -29.98 20.72 -67.21
CA CYS A 117 -31.10 21.55 -66.74
C CYS A 117 -31.37 22.71 -67.72
N ILE A 118 -30.33 23.49 -68.08
CA ILE A 118 -30.43 24.61 -69.03
C ILE A 118 -30.89 24.14 -70.43
N LYS A 119 -30.51 22.93 -70.85
CA LYS A 119 -30.96 22.32 -72.11
C LYS A 119 -32.45 21.98 -72.06
N TYR A 120 -32.95 21.41 -70.96
CA TYR A 120 -34.37 21.12 -70.78
C TYR A 120 -35.20 22.38 -70.59
N GLU A 121 -34.73 23.37 -69.82
CA GLU A 121 -35.35 24.70 -69.69
C GLU A 121 -35.53 25.37 -71.06
N LYS A 122 -34.47 25.39 -71.88
CA LYS A 122 -34.53 25.90 -73.26
C LYS A 122 -35.42 25.05 -74.17
N ALA A 123 -35.63 23.77 -73.89
CA ALA A 123 -36.61 22.95 -74.60
C ALA A 123 -38.04 23.34 -74.18
N VAL A 124 -38.32 23.41 -72.89
CA VAL A 124 -39.59 23.83 -72.28
C VAL A 124 -40.00 25.22 -72.74
N ALA A 125 -39.08 26.20 -72.76
CA ALA A 125 -39.37 27.55 -73.23
C ALA A 125 -39.83 27.57 -74.70
N ARG A 126 -39.12 26.83 -75.57
CA ARG A 126 -39.47 26.71 -77.00
C ARG A 126 -40.81 25.99 -77.20
N THR A 127 -41.01 24.83 -76.59
CA THR A 127 -42.27 24.07 -76.74
C THR A 127 -43.45 24.79 -76.07
N LYS A 128 -43.26 25.49 -74.95
CA LYS A 128 -44.27 26.38 -74.33
C LYS A 128 -44.65 27.52 -75.27
N SER A 129 -43.69 28.13 -75.96
CA SER A 129 -43.98 29.17 -76.95
C SER A 129 -44.79 28.63 -78.14
N GLU A 130 -44.50 27.41 -78.58
CA GLU A 130 -45.24 26.75 -79.67
C GLU A 130 -46.65 26.34 -79.26
N VAL A 131 -46.81 25.73 -78.07
CA VAL A 131 -48.12 25.44 -77.46
C VAL A 131 -48.93 26.71 -77.26
N SER A 132 -48.30 27.82 -76.84
CA SER A 132 -48.97 29.11 -76.71
C SER A 132 -49.40 29.65 -78.07
N ARG A 133 -48.53 29.59 -79.09
CA ARG A 133 -48.81 29.99 -80.48
C ARG A 133 -50.00 29.21 -81.02
N LEU A 134 -49.96 27.88 -81.00
CA LEU A 134 -51.06 26.98 -81.40
C LEU A 134 -52.30 27.17 -80.53
N GLY A 135 -52.15 27.48 -79.24
CA GLY A 135 -53.25 27.84 -78.33
C GLY A 135 -54.01 29.11 -78.75
N THR A 136 -53.37 30.09 -79.41
CA THR A 136 -54.09 31.21 -80.04
C THR A 136 -54.92 30.77 -81.25
N TYR A 137 -54.46 29.75 -82.00
CA TYR A 137 -55.30 29.09 -83.00
C TYR A 137 -56.42 28.27 -82.33
N GLY A 138 -56.28 27.88 -81.06
CA GLY A 138 -57.36 27.34 -80.22
C GLY A 138 -58.52 28.31 -79.96
N LYS A 139 -58.30 29.63 -79.96
CA LYS A 139 -59.38 30.63 -80.00
C LYS A 139 -60.05 30.61 -81.38
N ARG A 140 -59.25 30.77 -82.44
CA ARG A 140 -59.69 30.65 -83.85
C ARG A 140 -60.33 29.30 -84.20
N ARG A 141 -60.13 28.25 -83.40
CA ARG A 141 -60.75 26.94 -83.51
C ARG A 141 -62.21 26.97 -83.05
N LYS A 142 -62.55 27.75 -82.03
CA LYS A 142 -63.96 28.01 -81.64
C LYS A 142 -64.68 28.76 -82.75
N ASP A 143 -64.01 29.76 -83.34
CA ASP A 143 -64.53 30.53 -84.47
C ASP A 143 -64.71 29.63 -85.72
N LYS A 144 -63.72 28.78 -86.04
CA LYS A 144 -63.89 27.75 -87.09
C LYS A 144 -64.99 26.73 -86.76
N HIS A 145 -65.26 26.44 -85.49
CA HIS A 145 -66.36 25.55 -85.11
C HIS A 145 -67.74 26.21 -85.29
N SER A 146 -67.89 27.50 -84.97
CA SER A 146 -69.13 28.23 -85.28
C SER A 146 -69.32 28.40 -86.80
N VAL A 147 -68.25 28.57 -87.58
CA VAL A 147 -68.29 28.51 -89.06
C VAL A 147 -68.72 27.13 -89.56
N ILE A 148 -68.17 26.03 -89.02
CA ILE A 148 -68.62 24.67 -89.38
C ILE A 148 -70.12 24.47 -89.05
N LEU A 149 -70.61 24.99 -87.91
CA LEU A 149 -72.03 24.93 -87.54
C LEU A 149 -72.90 25.84 -88.44
N PHE A 150 -72.39 26.98 -88.89
CA PHE A 150 -73.05 27.86 -89.84
C PHE A 150 -73.18 27.19 -91.21
N LEU A 151 -72.08 26.66 -91.76
CA LEU A 151 -72.06 25.89 -93.00
C LEU A 151 -72.96 24.64 -92.92
N GLN A 152 -73.09 23.99 -91.75
CA GLN A 152 -74.07 22.92 -91.55
C GLN A 152 -75.52 23.39 -91.70
N LYS A 153 -75.86 24.58 -91.17
CA LYS A 153 -77.20 25.17 -91.33
C LYS A 153 -77.46 25.61 -92.76
N GLU A 154 -76.49 26.25 -93.43
CA GLU A 154 -76.61 26.58 -94.85
C GLU A 154 -76.78 25.34 -95.73
N LEU A 155 -76.00 24.27 -95.48
CA LEU A 155 -76.13 23.00 -96.19
C LEU A 155 -77.52 22.39 -96.03
N ALA A 156 -78.12 22.45 -94.84
CA ALA A 156 -79.47 21.96 -94.59
C ALA A 156 -80.53 22.83 -95.29
N HIS A 157 -80.38 24.16 -95.27
CA HIS A 157 -81.29 25.07 -95.97
C HIS A 157 -81.23 24.88 -97.49
N VAL A 158 -80.02 24.83 -98.09
CA VAL A 158 -79.85 24.59 -99.53
C VAL A 158 -80.35 23.20 -99.93
N GLN A 159 -80.25 22.17 -99.06
CA GLN A 159 -80.88 20.87 -99.29
C GLN A 159 -82.41 20.95 -99.28
N ALA A 160 -83.00 21.72 -98.37
CA ALA A 160 -84.45 21.92 -98.31
C ALA A 160 -84.98 22.69 -99.53
N GLU A 161 -84.31 23.76 -99.97
CA GLU A 161 -84.71 24.49 -101.18
C GLU A 161 -84.48 23.66 -102.46
N LEU A 162 -83.41 22.86 -102.52
CA LEU A 162 -83.18 21.90 -103.59
C LEU A 162 -84.32 20.87 -103.67
N GLN A 163 -84.72 20.29 -102.53
CA GLN A 163 -85.83 19.32 -102.48
C GLN A 163 -87.13 19.96 -102.95
N LYS A 164 -87.53 21.12 -102.41
CA LYS A 164 -88.71 21.86 -102.89
C LYS A 164 -88.66 22.12 -104.40
N SER A 165 -87.51 22.52 -104.94
CA SER A 165 -87.36 22.78 -106.38
C SER A 165 -87.57 21.52 -107.23
N ARG A 166 -87.17 20.35 -106.71
CA ARG A 166 -87.38 19.04 -107.32
C ARG A 166 -88.84 18.57 -107.19
N ASP A 167 -89.47 18.82 -106.06
CA ASP A 167 -90.88 18.47 -105.83
C ASP A 167 -91.79 19.28 -106.79
N VAL A 168 -91.54 20.59 -106.90
CA VAL A 168 -92.23 21.47 -107.86
C VAL A 168 -91.91 21.08 -109.32
N LEU A 169 -90.69 20.64 -109.64
CA LEU A 169 -90.38 20.08 -110.97
C LEU A 169 -91.23 18.85 -111.27
N CYS A 170 -91.36 17.91 -110.34
CA CYS A 170 -92.19 16.70 -110.49
C CYS A 170 -93.69 17.05 -110.69
N GLU A 171 -94.20 18.07 -109.99
CA GLU A 171 -95.54 18.60 -110.23
C GLU A 171 -95.68 19.20 -111.63
N ARG A 172 -94.68 19.94 -112.13
CA ARG A 172 -94.70 20.57 -113.46
C ARG A 172 -94.53 19.55 -114.58
N GLU A 173 -93.69 18.54 -114.41
CA GLU A 173 -93.59 17.38 -115.31
C GLU A 173 -94.92 16.63 -115.38
N SER A 174 -95.60 16.44 -114.24
CA SER A 174 -96.95 15.84 -114.20
C SER A 174 -98.00 16.71 -114.90
N GLN A 175 -97.91 18.04 -114.77
CA GLN A 175 -98.76 18.99 -115.49
C GLN A 175 -98.47 19.00 -116.99
N LEU A 176 -97.21 18.91 -117.42
CA LEU A 176 -96.79 18.76 -118.82
C LEU A 176 -97.34 17.47 -119.44
N VAL A 177 -97.23 16.33 -118.75
CA VAL A 177 -97.78 15.05 -119.22
C VAL A 177 -99.32 15.10 -119.28
N SER A 178 -99.98 15.70 -118.30
CA SER A 178 -101.45 15.86 -118.30
C SER A 178 -101.95 16.79 -119.42
N THR A 179 -101.29 17.94 -119.63
CA THR A 179 -101.66 18.91 -120.68
C THR A 179 -101.30 18.42 -122.07
N SER A 180 -100.20 17.69 -122.26
CA SER A 180 -99.88 17.05 -123.55
C SER A 180 -100.80 15.87 -123.88
N ALA A 181 -101.23 15.09 -122.89
CA ALA A 181 -102.27 14.08 -123.08
C ALA A 181 -103.64 14.70 -123.42
N ALA A 182 -103.99 15.83 -122.83
CA ALA A 182 -105.21 16.59 -123.18
C ALA A 182 -105.10 17.20 -124.60
N MET A 183 -103.94 17.73 -124.97
CA MET A 183 -103.62 18.17 -126.33
C MET A 183 -103.79 17.06 -127.35
N ALA A 184 -103.25 15.87 -127.09
CA ALA A 184 -103.36 14.72 -127.98
C ALA A 184 -104.83 14.35 -128.22
N LYS A 185 -105.67 14.36 -127.16
CA LYS A 185 -107.11 14.15 -127.29
C LYS A 185 -107.82 15.23 -128.10
N LEU A 186 -107.50 16.51 -127.88
CA LEU A 186 -108.08 17.60 -128.67
C LEU A 186 -107.65 17.54 -130.15
N HIS A 187 -106.44 17.07 -130.45
CA HIS A 187 -105.99 16.76 -131.81
C HIS A 187 -106.79 15.59 -132.39
N GLU A 188 -106.92 14.47 -131.67
CA GLU A 188 -107.65 13.28 -132.08
C GLU A 188 -109.15 13.56 -132.32
N GLU A 189 -109.78 14.36 -131.45
CA GLU A 189 -111.16 14.84 -131.61
C GLU A 189 -111.31 15.78 -132.82
N LEU A 190 -110.35 16.68 -133.05
CA LEU A 190 -110.33 17.53 -134.26
C LEU A 190 -110.12 16.71 -135.54
N GLU A 191 -109.27 15.69 -135.52
CA GLU A 191 -109.04 14.82 -136.67
C GLU A 191 -110.21 13.87 -136.93
N ALA A 192 -110.90 13.39 -135.88
CA ALA A 192 -112.17 12.68 -135.98
C ALA A 192 -113.27 13.56 -136.62
N LEU A 193 -113.43 14.81 -136.14
CA LEU A 193 -114.39 15.77 -136.72
C LEU A 193 -114.02 16.23 -138.15
N ARG A 194 -112.72 16.26 -138.49
CA ARG A 194 -112.26 16.54 -139.86
C ARG A 194 -112.48 15.35 -140.80
N SER A 195 -112.36 14.11 -140.32
CA SER A 195 -112.46 12.88 -141.13
C SER A 195 -113.89 12.34 -141.26
N ALA A 196 -114.78 12.57 -140.28
CA ALA A 196 -116.20 12.21 -140.34
C ALA A 196 -117.04 13.06 -141.33
N ARG A 197 -116.40 13.90 -142.15
CA ARG A 197 -117.01 15.02 -142.86
C ARG A 197 -117.45 14.65 -144.29
N SER A 198 -118.74 14.39 -144.47
CA SER A 198 -119.35 14.18 -145.81
C SER A 198 -120.57 15.07 -146.14
N THR A 199 -121.22 15.68 -145.14
CA THR A 199 -122.32 16.65 -145.32
C THR A 199 -122.15 17.85 -144.39
N THR A 200 -122.64 19.04 -144.80
CA THR A 200 -122.36 20.31 -144.12
C THR A 200 -123.45 20.74 -143.15
N SER A 201 -123.17 20.70 -141.85
CA SER A 201 -123.91 21.41 -140.79
C SER A 201 -123.12 22.66 -140.34
N PRO A 202 -123.79 23.82 -140.11
CA PRO A 202 -123.12 25.04 -139.67
C PRO A 202 -122.66 25.00 -138.20
N ASN A 203 -123.25 24.14 -137.36
CA ASN A 203 -122.80 24.00 -135.95
C ASN A 203 -121.38 23.45 -135.87
N ASP A 204 -121.05 22.49 -136.71
CA ASP A 204 -119.82 21.70 -136.62
C ASP A 204 -118.58 22.55 -136.92
N ALA A 205 -118.72 23.57 -137.78
CA ALA A 205 -117.68 24.56 -138.04
C ALA A 205 -117.38 25.44 -136.81
N SER A 206 -118.40 25.77 -136.01
CA SER A 206 -118.25 26.49 -134.74
C SER A 206 -117.52 25.63 -133.70
N VAL A 207 -117.87 24.33 -133.62
CA VAL A 207 -117.19 23.35 -132.75
C VAL A 207 -115.72 23.17 -133.15
N ILE A 208 -115.42 23.04 -134.45
CA ILE A 208 -114.03 22.93 -134.93
C ILE A 208 -113.23 24.19 -134.57
N TYR A 209 -113.80 25.40 -134.74
CA TYR A 209 -113.12 26.63 -134.35
C TYR A 209 -112.87 26.73 -132.84
N SER A 210 -113.86 26.36 -132.00
CA SER A 210 -113.69 26.39 -130.55
C SER A 210 -112.65 25.38 -130.05
N LEU A 211 -112.58 24.20 -130.67
CA LEU A 211 -111.53 23.21 -130.42
C LEU A 211 -110.15 23.69 -130.89
N GLN A 212 -110.05 24.42 -132.01
CA GLN A 212 -108.79 25.01 -132.47
C GLN A 212 -108.28 26.11 -131.51
N VAL A 213 -109.17 26.94 -130.97
CA VAL A 213 -108.80 27.92 -129.92
C VAL A 213 -108.36 27.20 -128.64
N ALA A 214 -109.12 26.20 -128.19
CA ALA A 214 -108.76 25.41 -127.00
C ALA A 214 -107.43 24.65 -127.17
N LEU A 215 -107.09 24.22 -128.39
CA LEU A 215 -105.81 23.60 -128.73
C LEU A 215 -104.68 24.63 -128.67
N ALA A 216 -104.83 25.82 -129.28
CA ALA A 216 -103.83 26.89 -129.21
C ALA A 216 -103.60 27.40 -127.77
N ASP A 217 -104.66 27.51 -126.96
CA ASP A 217 -104.56 27.80 -125.52
C ASP A 217 -103.75 26.73 -124.78
N LYS A 218 -103.83 25.46 -125.20
CA LYS A 218 -103.08 24.34 -124.61
C LYS A 218 -101.65 24.23 -125.14
N GLU A 219 -101.38 24.61 -126.38
CA GLU A 219 -100.02 24.83 -126.90
C GLU A 219 -99.31 25.91 -126.09
N MET A 220 -99.96 27.05 -125.85
CA MET A 220 -99.41 28.13 -125.02
C MET A 220 -99.20 27.70 -123.55
N GLN A 221 -100.11 26.87 -123.00
CA GLN A 221 -99.92 26.29 -121.67
C GLN A 221 -98.72 25.34 -121.62
N LEU A 222 -98.48 24.54 -122.67
CA LEU A 222 -97.32 23.67 -122.77
C LEU A 222 -96.01 24.46 -122.90
N THR A 223 -95.93 25.49 -123.75
CA THR A 223 -94.71 26.31 -123.88
C THR A 223 -94.38 27.02 -122.57
N ASN A 224 -95.37 27.60 -121.89
CA ASN A 224 -95.17 28.22 -120.59
C ASN A 224 -94.69 27.22 -119.52
N LEU A 225 -95.24 25.99 -119.49
CA LEU A 225 -94.79 24.94 -118.58
C LEU A 225 -93.39 24.41 -118.91
N LEU A 226 -92.98 24.40 -120.19
CA LEU A 226 -91.62 24.05 -120.61
C LEU A 226 -90.60 25.10 -120.19
N ASP A 227 -90.92 26.40 -120.37
CA ASP A 227 -90.08 27.51 -119.92
C ASP A 227 -89.97 27.56 -118.38
N GLU A 228 -91.08 27.32 -117.66
CA GLU A 228 -91.06 27.13 -116.20
C GLU A 228 -90.17 25.94 -115.80
N GLY A 229 -90.27 24.81 -116.51
CA GLY A 229 -89.46 23.61 -116.29
C GLY A 229 -87.97 23.86 -116.51
N GLU A 230 -87.59 24.53 -117.60
CA GLU A 230 -86.18 24.87 -117.89
C GLU A 230 -85.63 25.86 -116.86
N ALA A 231 -86.43 26.86 -116.46
CA ALA A 231 -86.06 27.82 -115.42
C ALA A 231 -85.92 27.18 -114.03
N LEU A 232 -86.73 26.16 -113.71
CA LEU A 232 -86.63 25.37 -112.49
C LEU A 232 -85.41 24.42 -112.53
N SER A 233 -85.15 23.77 -113.67
CA SER A 233 -83.97 22.92 -113.88
C SER A 233 -82.66 23.71 -113.71
N LYS A 234 -82.59 24.93 -114.28
CA LYS A 234 -81.49 25.88 -114.06
C LYS A 234 -81.30 26.23 -112.57
N LYS A 235 -82.40 26.42 -111.81
CA LYS A 235 -82.34 26.64 -110.35
C LYS A 235 -81.85 25.39 -109.60
N GLN A 236 -82.32 24.20 -109.95
CA GLN A 236 -81.86 22.93 -109.35
C GLN A 236 -80.35 22.77 -109.54
N ALA A 237 -79.84 22.94 -110.77
CA ALA A 237 -78.42 22.85 -111.08
C ALA A 237 -77.57 23.88 -110.30
N ALA A 238 -78.09 25.10 -110.10
CA ALA A 238 -77.45 26.12 -109.28
C ALA A 238 -77.40 25.73 -107.79
N PHE A 239 -78.50 25.21 -107.22
CA PHE A 239 -78.53 24.70 -105.85
C PHE A 239 -77.59 23.51 -105.64
N GLU A 240 -77.56 22.55 -106.57
CA GLU A 240 -76.61 21.44 -106.52
C GLU A 240 -75.15 21.89 -106.59
N SER A 241 -74.86 22.91 -107.42
CA SER A 241 -73.52 23.49 -107.53
C SER A 241 -73.10 24.17 -106.22
N ARG A 242 -73.97 25.02 -105.64
CA ARG A 242 -73.76 25.62 -104.30
C ARG A 242 -73.61 24.54 -103.23
N LEU A 243 -74.36 23.45 -103.31
CA LEU A 243 -74.31 22.34 -102.37
C LEU A 243 -72.98 21.57 -102.46
N ARG A 244 -72.41 21.38 -103.66
CA ARG A 244 -71.06 20.84 -103.85
C ARG A 244 -69.99 21.77 -103.27
N ALA A 245 -70.10 23.09 -103.50
CA ALA A 245 -69.17 24.08 -102.97
C ALA A 245 -69.16 24.12 -101.43
N LEU A 246 -70.33 24.29 -100.79
CA LEU A 246 -70.46 24.33 -99.33
C LEU A 246 -70.03 23.01 -98.66
N ARG A 247 -70.22 21.86 -99.32
CA ARG A 247 -69.71 20.56 -98.84
C ARG A 247 -68.19 20.55 -98.81
N LYS A 248 -67.54 21.04 -99.88
CA LYS A 248 -66.07 21.12 -99.97
C LYS A 248 -65.50 22.10 -98.94
N GLU A 249 -66.05 23.30 -98.84
CA GLU A 249 -65.60 24.30 -97.86
C GLU A 249 -65.68 23.76 -96.43
N LYS A 250 -66.78 23.07 -96.09
CA LYS A 250 -66.93 22.38 -94.80
C LYS A 250 -65.87 21.30 -94.58
N THR A 251 -65.55 20.46 -95.58
CA THR A 251 -64.51 19.43 -95.42
C THR A 251 -63.12 20.04 -95.28
N ASP A 252 -62.79 21.06 -96.08
CA ASP A 252 -61.48 21.71 -96.07
C ASP A 252 -61.24 22.38 -94.69
N ILE A 253 -62.22 23.12 -94.17
CA ILE A 253 -62.15 23.74 -92.83
C ILE A 253 -62.11 22.67 -91.71
N MET A 254 -62.82 21.54 -91.86
CA MET A 254 -62.75 20.43 -90.90
C MET A 254 -61.37 19.77 -90.87
N ASP A 255 -60.74 19.55 -92.02
CA ASP A 255 -59.44 18.90 -92.10
C ASP A 255 -58.29 19.84 -91.69
N GLU A 256 -58.41 21.14 -91.93
CA GLU A 256 -57.56 22.13 -91.26
C GLU A 256 -57.71 22.10 -89.74
N ASN A 257 -58.93 21.94 -89.21
CA ASN A 257 -59.19 21.83 -87.77
C ASN A 257 -58.47 20.60 -87.19
N LYS A 258 -58.62 19.42 -87.82
CA LYS A 258 -57.92 18.17 -87.45
C LYS A 258 -56.39 18.31 -87.48
N LYS A 259 -55.85 18.95 -88.52
CA LYS A 259 -54.39 19.20 -88.64
C LYS A 259 -53.89 20.11 -87.51
N LEU A 260 -54.64 21.16 -87.17
CA LEU A 260 -54.31 22.07 -86.08
C LEU A 260 -54.46 21.43 -84.69
N THR A 261 -55.39 20.48 -84.49
CA THR A 261 -55.50 19.74 -83.21
C THR A 261 -54.36 18.75 -83.03
N ALA A 262 -54.06 17.93 -84.04
CA ALA A 262 -52.93 17.01 -83.99
C ALA A 262 -51.58 17.75 -83.81
N ALA A 263 -51.43 18.92 -84.42
CA ALA A 263 -50.27 19.80 -84.20
C ALA A 263 -50.22 20.33 -82.75
N LEU A 264 -51.35 20.74 -82.17
CA LEU A 264 -51.43 21.19 -80.78
C LEU A 264 -51.14 20.05 -79.80
N GLU A 265 -51.75 18.88 -79.98
CA GLU A 265 -51.61 17.69 -79.15
C GLU A 265 -50.16 17.14 -79.17
N THR A 266 -49.53 17.10 -80.34
CA THR A 266 -48.11 16.73 -80.44
C THR A 266 -47.17 17.81 -79.90
N ALA A 267 -47.57 19.09 -79.90
CA ALA A 267 -46.81 20.16 -79.25
C ALA A 267 -46.96 20.13 -77.72
N THR A 268 -48.15 19.83 -77.17
CA THR A 268 -48.36 19.70 -75.72
C THR A 268 -47.63 18.48 -75.18
N ALA A 269 -47.68 17.33 -75.84
CA ALA A 269 -46.90 16.15 -75.44
C ALA A 269 -45.37 16.42 -75.43
N LYS A 270 -44.86 17.18 -76.42
CA LYS A 270 -43.45 17.63 -76.46
C LYS A 270 -43.11 18.69 -75.40
N TRP A 271 -44.10 19.46 -74.93
CA TRP A 271 -43.92 20.38 -73.80
C TRP A 271 -43.94 19.64 -72.45
N GLU A 272 -44.86 18.70 -72.27
CA GLU A 272 -45.02 17.92 -71.04
C GLU A 272 -43.83 17.00 -70.79
N THR A 273 -43.33 16.30 -71.82
CA THR A 273 -42.10 15.50 -71.73
C THR A 273 -40.87 16.36 -71.43
N ALA A 274 -40.69 17.49 -72.13
CA ALA A 274 -39.61 18.43 -71.83
C ALA A 274 -39.70 19.00 -70.40
N ARG A 275 -40.92 19.25 -69.90
CA ARG A 275 -41.18 19.72 -68.54
C ARG A 275 -40.86 18.65 -67.51
N MET A 276 -41.24 17.39 -67.77
CA MET A 276 -40.93 16.28 -66.87
C MET A 276 -39.42 16.11 -66.74
N HIS A 277 -38.68 16.11 -67.86
CA HIS A 277 -37.21 16.02 -67.83
C HIS A 277 -36.53 17.24 -67.16
N LEU A 278 -37.14 18.42 -67.18
CA LEU A 278 -36.65 19.56 -66.41
C LEU A 278 -36.86 19.34 -64.91
N VAL A 279 -38.06 18.91 -64.49
CA VAL A 279 -38.39 18.65 -63.08
C VAL A 279 -37.47 17.57 -62.49
N THR A 280 -37.30 16.43 -63.18
CA THR A 280 -36.39 15.37 -62.70
C THR A 280 -34.94 15.86 -62.62
N ALA A 281 -34.46 16.63 -63.60
CA ALA A 281 -33.10 17.18 -63.56
C ALA A 281 -32.89 18.21 -62.43
N GLU A 282 -33.93 18.99 -62.09
CA GLU A 282 -33.90 19.85 -60.91
C GLU A 282 -33.96 19.07 -59.59
N GLU A 283 -34.70 17.96 -59.53
CA GLU A 283 -34.78 17.08 -58.36
C GLU A 283 -33.46 16.34 -58.12
N ASP A 284 -32.84 15.80 -59.18
CA ASP A 284 -31.47 15.28 -59.15
C ASP A 284 -30.48 16.35 -58.67
N ALA A 285 -30.58 17.58 -59.18
CA ALA A 285 -29.71 18.69 -58.77
C ALA A 285 -29.89 19.05 -57.27
N LYS A 286 -31.13 19.04 -56.76
CA LYS A 286 -31.43 19.24 -55.33
C LYS A 286 -30.87 18.10 -54.47
N LEU A 287 -31.03 16.85 -54.92
CA LEU A 287 -30.53 15.66 -54.22
C LEU A 287 -29.00 15.64 -54.18
N HIS A 288 -28.32 15.96 -55.28
CA HIS A 288 -26.86 16.11 -55.30
C HIS A 288 -26.36 17.29 -54.45
N ALA A 289 -27.07 18.42 -54.42
CA ALA A 289 -26.74 19.52 -53.51
C ALA A 289 -26.96 19.17 -52.03
N HIS A 290 -27.87 18.26 -51.71
CA HIS A 290 -28.02 17.69 -50.37
C HIS A 290 -26.88 16.72 -50.04
N VAL A 291 -26.51 15.82 -50.96
CA VAL A 291 -25.40 14.88 -50.79
C VAL A 291 -24.08 15.61 -50.55
N LEU A 292 -23.76 16.64 -51.36
CA LEU A 292 -22.56 17.47 -51.15
C LEU A 292 -22.55 18.11 -49.76
N LYS A 293 -23.64 18.75 -49.32
CA LYS A 293 -23.75 19.31 -47.96
C LYS A 293 -23.60 18.27 -46.85
N SER A 294 -24.03 17.02 -47.08
CA SER A 294 -23.82 15.94 -46.12
C SER A 294 -22.37 15.45 -46.09
N LEU A 295 -21.66 15.50 -47.22
CA LEU A 295 -20.22 15.21 -47.32
C LEU A 295 -19.39 16.31 -46.66
N ASP A 296 -19.67 17.60 -46.96
CA ASP A 296 -19.06 18.75 -46.28
C ASP A 296 -19.19 18.61 -44.75
N ALA A 297 -20.36 18.15 -44.28
CA ALA A 297 -20.66 17.94 -42.87
C ALA A 297 -20.12 16.64 -42.27
N THR A 298 -19.67 15.66 -43.06
CA THR A 298 -18.86 14.52 -42.58
C THR A 298 -17.38 14.86 -42.58
N ASP A 299 -16.89 15.61 -43.56
CA ASP A 299 -15.48 15.99 -43.68
C ASP A 299 -15.09 16.97 -42.58
N ALA A 300 -15.95 17.94 -42.27
CA ALA A 300 -15.77 18.81 -41.10
C ALA A 300 -15.76 18.04 -39.77
N LYS A 301 -16.50 16.92 -39.66
CA LYS A 301 -16.45 16.03 -38.48
C LYS A 301 -15.17 15.20 -38.45
N LEU A 302 -14.74 14.66 -39.59
CA LEU A 302 -13.50 13.89 -39.73
C LEU A 302 -12.30 14.76 -39.34
N GLN A 303 -12.18 15.96 -39.89
CA GLN A 303 -11.14 16.94 -39.53
C GLN A 303 -11.17 17.29 -38.03
N ALA A 304 -12.36 17.45 -37.43
CA ALA A 304 -12.47 17.69 -35.99
C ALA A 304 -12.02 16.47 -35.16
N THR A 305 -12.35 15.23 -35.57
CA THR A 305 -11.88 14.01 -34.90
C THR A 305 -10.38 13.75 -35.10
N GLU A 306 -9.83 14.10 -36.26
CA GLU A 306 -8.40 14.01 -36.56
C GLU A 306 -7.60 15.01 -35.71
N ALA A 307 -8.04 16.26 -35.64
CA ALA A 307 -7.46 17.26 -34.75
C ALA A 307 -7.53 16.85 -33.27
N ALA A 308 -8.65 16.24 -32.83
CA ALA A 308 -8.78 15.70 -31.48
C ALA A 308 -7.86 14.50 -31.22
N LEU A 309 -7.64 13.64 -32.21
CA LEU A 309 -6.71 12.51 -32.15
C LEU A 309 -5.26 12.99 -32.07
N ILE A 310 -4.86 13.97 -32.90
CA ILE A 310 -3.53 14.62 -32.86
C ILE A 310 -3.30 15.28 -31.50
N ALA A 311 -4.28 16.01 -30.96
CA ALA A 311 -4.20 16.57 -29.62
C ALA A 311 -4.20 15.50 -28.51
N SER A 312 -4.61 14.26 -28.79
CA SER A 312 -4.53 13.13 -27.86
C SER A 312 -3.16 12.44 -27.93
N THR A 313 -2.60 12.21 -29.11
CA THR A 313 -1.27 11.61 -29.28
C THR A 313 -0.17 12.56 -28.80
N GLN A 314 -0.30 13.87 -29.03
CA GLN A 314 0.60 14.88 -28.44
C GLN A 314 0.59 14.81 -26.90
N ARG A 315 -0.59 14.69 -26.27
CA ARG A 315 -0.68 14.50 -24.81
C ARG A 315 -0.06 13.19 -24.34
N LEU A 316 -0.24 12.08 -25.07
CA LEU A 316 0.40 10.80 -24.75
C LEU A 316 1.93 10.92 -24.80
N THR A 317 2.50 11.44 -25.89
CA THR A 317 3.96 11.63 -26.01
C THR A 317 4.55 12.56 -24.93
N ALA A 318 3.79 13.59 -24.50
CA ALA A 318 4.19 14.43 -23.38
C ALA A 318 4.17 13.69 -22.03
N THR A 319 3.19 12.79 -21.80
CA THR A 319 3.17 11.94 -20.60
C THR A 319 4.23 10.83 -20.63
N GLU A 320 4.56 10.28 -21.81
CA GLU A 320 5.61 9.29 -21.99
C GLU A 320 6.99 9.90 -21.67
N ALA A 321 7.28 11.10 -22.20
CA ALA A 321 8.50 11.85 -21.89
C ALA A 321 8.60 12.22 -20.39
N LEU A 322 7.48 12.53 -19.73
CA LEU A 322 7.46 12.77 -18.28
C LEU A 322 7.74 11.49 -17.47
N VAL A 323 7.23 10.34 -17.90
CA VAL A 323 7.52 9.04 -17.28
C VAL A 323 8.99 8.66 -17.46
N GLU A 324 9.59 8.93 -18.63
CA GLU A 324 11.02 8.72 -18.87
C GLU A 324 11.89 9.62 -17.97
N GLN A 325 11.54 10.90 -17.83
CA GLN A 325 12.20 11.83 -16.90
C GLN A 325 12.12 11.35 -15.45
N LEU A 326 10.92 10.99 -14.97
CA LEU A 326 10.72 10.47 -13.61
C LEU A 326 11.44 9.13 -13.38
N GLY A 327 11.58 8.30 -14.42
CA GLY A 327 12.39 7.09 -14.39
C GLY A 327 13.87 7.41 -14.16
N ALA A 328 14.44 8.32 -14.96
CA ALA A 328 15.82 8.76 -14.84
C ALA A 328 16.13 9.44 -13.49
N GLU A 329 15.22 10.28 -12.96
CA GLU A 329 15.33 10.85 -11.62
C GLU A 329 15.31 9.77 -10.53
N ASN A 330 14.42 8.78 -10.65
CA ASN A 330 14.31 7.68 -9.69
C ASN A 330 15.57 6.81 -9.70
N ASP A 331 16.12 6.47 -10.86
CA ASP A 331 17.37 5.70 -10.96
C ASP A 331 18.60 6.51 -10.48
N ALA A 332 18.64 7.82 -10.71
CA ALA A 332 19.66 8.70 -10.12
C ALA A 332 19.56 8.77 -8.58
N LEU A 333 18.35 8.72 -8.02
CA LEU A 333 18.13 8.63 -6.57
C LEU A 333 18.50 7.24 -6.02
N LYS A 334 18.24 6.14 -6.75
CA LYS A 334 18.73 4.79 -6.40
C LYS A 334 20.26 4.77 -6.36
N ALA A 335 20.93 5.32 -7.38
CA ALA A 335 22.38 5.39 -7.43
C ALA A 335 22.97 6.21 -6.26
N ARG A 336 22.39 7.38 -5.96
CA ARG A 336 22.79 8.19 -4.80
C ARG A 336 22.61 7.48 -3.46
N THR A 337 21.49 6.79 -3.25
CA THR A 337 21.23 6.07 -1.99
C THR A 337 22.09 4.81 -1.85
N GLN A 338 22.44 4.13 -2.95
CA GLN A 338 23.42 3.05 -2.95
C GLN A 338 24.84 3.55 -2.64
N LEU A 339 25.25 4.70 -3.19
CA LEU A 339 26.55 5.31 -2.87
C LEU A 339 26.63 5.72 -1.40
N ALA A 340 25.61 6.43 -0.88
CA ALA A 340 25.58 6.82 0.53
C ALA A 340 25.61 5.59 1.47
N ALA A 341 24.86 4.53 1.16
CA ALA A 341 24.89 3.29 1.94
C ALA A 341 26.22 2.52 1.82
N PHE A 342 27.00 2.75 0.76
CA PHE A 342 28.36 2.22 0.63
C PHE A 342 29.36 3.05 1.44
N GLU A 343 29.28 4.38 1.39
CA GLU A 343 30.07 5.32 2.20
C GLU A 343 29.83 5.10 3.71
N ASP A 344 28.57 4.94 4.13
CA ASP A 344 28.18 4.58 5.51
C ASP A 344 28.79 3.23 5.92
N ARG A 345 28.79 2.23 5.02
CA ARG A 345 29.38 0.91 5.30
C ARG A 345 30.90 0.98 5.44
N GLU A 346 31.60 1.70 4.56
CA GLU A 346 33.05 1.89 4.67
C GLU A 346 33.42 2.67 5.95
N ALA A 347 32.63 3.68 6.33
CA ALA A 347 32.81 4.38 7.60
C ALA A 347 32.61 3.46 8.82
N LEU A 348 31.57 2.61 8.80
CA LEU A 348 31.36 1.61 9.85
C LEU A 348 32.51 0.58 9.89
N GLU A 349 32.95 0.05 8.76
CA GLU A 349 34.08 -0.89 8.67
C GLU A 349 35.39 -0.26 9.17
N ALA A 350 35.63 1.02 8.89
CA ALA A 350 36.75 1.78 9.46
C ALA A 350 36.67 1.94 10.99
N THR A 351 35.50 2.31 11.54
CA THR A 351 35.33 2.41 13.01
C THR A 351 35.46 1.06 13.70
N ILE A 352 35.01 -0.03 13.08
CA ILE A 352 35.19 -1.39 13.58
C ILE A 352 36.68 -1.76 13.60
N ALA A 353 37.44 -1.44 12.56
CA ALA A 353 38.88 -1.66 12.52
C ALA A 353 39.64 -0.85 13.58
N GLU A 354 39.26 0.42 13.81
CA GLU A 354 39.82 1.25 14.88
C GLU A 354 39.51 0.68 16.27
N LEU A 355 38.27 0.27 16.52
CA LEU A 355 37.87 -0.36 17.79
C LEU A 355 38.60 -1.70 18.01
N GLN A 356 38.78 -2.51 16.97
CA GLN A 356 39.56 -3.76 17.05
C GLN A 356 41.04 -3.48 17.37
N ALA A 357 41.65 -2.47 16.74
CA ALA A 357 43.03 -2.08 17.03
C ALA A 357 43.19 -1.57 18.48
N ASN A 358 42.24 -0.77 18.97
CA ASN A 358 42.21 -0.27 20.34
C ASN A 358 42.05 -1.42 21.36
N VAL A 359 41.16 -2.39 21.11
CA VAL A 359 41.02 -3.60 21.94
C VAL A 359 42.32 -4.40 21.95
N ALA A 360 42.91 -4.68 20.79
CA ALA A 360 44.17 -5.43 20.69
C ALA A 360 45.34 -4.72 21.40
N GLN A 361 45.39 -3.38 21.40
CA GLN A 361 46.35 -2.63 22.20
C GLN A 361 46.11 -2.83 23.70
N VAL A 362 44.87 -2.66 24.16
CA VAL A 362 44.51 -2.81 25.59
C VAL A 362 44.79 -4.23 26.08
N GLU A 363 44.49 -5.26 25.29
CA GLU A 363 44.83 -6.66 25.57
C GLU A 363 46.35 -6.88 25.63
N ALA A 364 47.11 -6.35 24.67
CA ALA A 364 48.57 -6.45 24.67
C ALA A 364 49.22 -5.70 25.85
N GLU A 365 48.65 -4.59 26.30
CA GLU A 365 49.08 -3.91 27.52
C GLU A 365 48.67 -4.67 28.79
N ALA A 366 47.48 -5.28 28.83
CA ALA A 366 47.02 -6.10 29.95
C ALA A 366 47.91 -7.35 30.11
N SER A 367 48.22 -8.05 29.02
CA SER A 367 49.19 -9.15 28.99
C SER A 367 50.56 -8.72 29.52
N LYS A 368 51.11 -7.57 29.05
CA LYS A 368 52.38 -7.04 29.58
C LYS A 368 52.34 -6.75 31.09
N ARG A 369 51.23 -6.20 31.60
CA ARG A 369 51.02 -5.97 33.04
C ARG A 369 50.94 -7.30 33.81
N GLU A 370 50.28 -8.31 33.25
CA GLU A 370 50.17 -9.64 33.87
C GLU A 370 51.54 -10.35 33.89
N ASP A 371 52.31 -10.33 32.80
CA ASP A 371 53.64 -10.91 32.76
C ASP A 371 54.61 -10.22 33.73
N GLN A 372 54.55 -8.89 33.85
CA GLN A 372 55.28 -8.14 34.87
C GLN A 372 54.89 -8.58 36.30
N ALA A 373 53.59 -8.77 36.56
CA ALA A 373 53.11 -9.26 37.85
C ALA A 373 53.53 -10.72 38.11
N ARG A 374 53.50 -11.60 37.10
CA ARG A 374 53.97 -13.00 37.16
C ARG A 374 55.46 -13.05 37.48
N VAL A 375 56.30 -12.25 36.82
CA VAL A 375 57.74 -12.14 37.07
C VAL A 375 58.02 -11.60 38.48
N ALA A 376 57.33 -10.52 38.90
CA ALA A 376 57.48 -9.97 40.26
C ALA A 376 57.08 -10.99 41.34
N LEU A 377 56.00 -11.75 41.12
CA LEU A 377 55.52 -12.80 42.02
C LEU A 377 56.50 -13.99 42.07
N HIS A 378 57.13 -14.35 40.94
CA HIS A 378 58.22 -15.33 40.93
C HIS A 378 59.46 -14.84 41.71
N ALA A 379 59.88 -13.59 41.53
CA ALA A 379 61.00 -13.01 42.26
C ALA A 379 60.73 -12.94 43.78
N MET A 380 59.49 -12.62 44.19
CA MET A 380 59.09 -12.66 45.60
C MET A 380 59.04 -14.09 46.16
N LYS A 381 58.51 -15.06 45.40
CA LYS A 381 58.55 -16.49 45.78
C LYS A 381 60.00 -16.97 45.99
N GLN A 382 60.91 -16.64 45.08
CA GLN A 382 62.31 -17.01 45.19
C GLN A 382 62.95 -16.39 46.45
N ARG A 383 62.80 -15.08 46.67
CA ARG A 383 63.31 -14.39 47.87
C ARG A 383 62.76 -14.99 49.17
N TRP A 384 61.50 -15.43 49.17
CA TRP A 384 60.88 -16.13 50.29
C TRP A 384 61.46 -17.54 50.48
N GLN A 385 61.64 -18.32 49.41
CA GLN A 385 62.31 -19.64 49.46
C GLN A 385 63.76 -19.53 49.95
N GLU A 386 64.50 -18.51 49.51
CA GLU A 386 65.84 -18.19 50.02
C GLU A 386 65.84 -17.75 51.50
N ALA A 387 64.79 -17.06 51.95
CA ALA A 387 64.65 -16.68 53.36
C ALA A 387 64.31 -17.89 54.25
N VAL A 388 63.41 -18.77 53.79
CA VAL A 388 63.07 -20.02 54.48
C VAL A 388 64.28 -20.94 54.54
N THR A 389 64.97 -21.20 53.42
CA THR A 389 66.17 -22.05 53.43
C THR A 389 67.31 -21.48 54.29
N ARG A 390 67.47 -20.15 54.40
CA ARG A 390 68.37 -19.53 55.39
C ARG A 390 67.90 -19.74 56.84
N MET A 391 66.61 -19.60 57.11
CA MET A 391 66.02 -19.89 58.43
C MET A 391 66.21 -21.37 58.81
N ASP A 392 66.01 -22.29 57.87
CA ASP A 392 66.20 -23.72 58.07
C ASP A 392 67.67 -24.02 58.38
N HIS A 393 68.63 -23.43 57.65
CA HIS A 393 70.07 -23.57 57.98
C HIS A 393 70.40 -23.03 59.37
N MET A 394 69.83 -21.90 59.78
CA MET A 394 69.99 -21.37 61.15
C MET A 394 69.36 -22.29 62.20
N THR A 395 68.21 -22.89 61.90
CA THR A 395 67.50 -23.83 62.80
C THR A 395 68.26 -25.14 62.96
N HIS A 396 68.79 -25.70 61.86
CA HIS A 396 69.66 -26.88 61.93
C HIS A 396 70.97 -26.55 62.65
N SER A 397 71.65 -25.43 62.32
CA SER A 397 72.90 -25.04 62.98
C SER A 397 72.74 -24.77 64.49
N THR A 398 71.63 -24.16 64.91
CA THR A 398 71.33 -23.98 66.35
C THR A 398 70.90 -25.28 67.03
N SER A 399 70.22 -26.19 66.32
CA SER A 399 69.96 -27.56 66.79
C SER A 399 71.27 -28.33 66.99
N ASP A 400 72.15 -28.38 65.98
CA ASP A 400 73.43 -29.09 66.03
C ASP A 400 74.35 -28.54 67.13
N ALA A 401 74.34 -27.22 67.37
CA ALA A 401 75.10 -26.59 68.45
C ALA A 401 74.52 -26.87 69.86
N THR A 402 73.20 -27.07 69.98
CA THR A 402 72.55 -27.33 71.29
C THR A 402 72.41 -28.82 71.60
N GLN A 403 72.35 -29.69 70.59
CA GLN A 403 72.24 -31.15 70.75
C GLN A 403 73.33 -31.80 71.62
N PRO A 404 74.65 -31.46 71.53
CA PRO A 404 75.66 -32.03 72.42
C PRO A 404 75.46 -31.59 73.88
N LEU A 405 75.03 -30.34 74.12
CA LEU A 405 74.73 -29.84 75.47
C LEU A 405 73.49 -30.52 76.05
N LEU A 406 72.42 -30.66 75.26
CA LEU A 406 71.22 -31.41 75.66
C LEU A 406 71.54 -32.87 75.97
N ARG A 407 72.39 -33.52 75.17
CA ARG A 407 72.82 -34.91 75.40
C ARG A 407 73.72 -35.04 76.63
N GLN A 408 74.57 -34.05 76.90
CA GLN A 408 75.36 -34.00 78.14
C GLN A 408 74.47 -33.80 79.37
N ILE A 409 73.46 -32.92 79.29
CA ILE A 409 72.46 -32.72 80.35
C ILE A 409 71.67 -34.02 80.60
N GLN A 410 71.23 -34.72 79.55
CA GLN A 410 70.55 -36.00 79.68
C GLN A 410 71.41 -37.08 80.33
N LEU A 411 72.71 -37.16 79.97
CA LEU A 411 73.64 -38.10 80.61
C LEU A 411 73.85 -37.75 82.09
N LEU A 412 74.06 -36.47 82.43
CA LEU A 412 74.21 -36.03 83.83
C LEU A 412 72.92 -36.26 84.65
N GLN A 413 71.75 -36.08 84.04
CA GLN A 413 70.46 -36.37 84.68
C GLN A 413 70.28 -37.88 84.92
N GLU A 414 70.68 -38.73 83.98
CA GLU A 414 70.63 -40.20 84.15
C GLU A 414 71.65 -40.68 85.19
N GLU A 415 72.87 -40.11 85.21
CA GLU A 415 73.87 -40.36 86.25
C GLU A 415 73.35 -39.95 87.64
N GLN A 416 72.73 -38.78 87.77
CA GLN A 416 72.08 -38.34 89.01
C GLN A 416 70.95 -39.30 89.41
N ARG A 417 70.06 -39.69 88.49
CA ARG A 417 68.96 -40.63 88.74
C ARG A 417 69.46 -42.01 89.21
N VAL A 418 70.58 -42.49 88.66
CA VAL A 418 71.23 -43.74 89.08
C VAL A 418 71.87 -43.60 90.47
N LEU A 419 72.51 -42.47 90.76
CA LEU A 419 73.06 -42.17 92.09
C LEU A 419 71.97 -42.03 93.16
N GLU A 420 70.84 -41.39 92.84
CA GLU A 420 69.67 -41.28 93.70
C GLU A 420 69.05 -42.65 93.99
N LEU A 421 68.81 -43.48 92.97
CA LEU A 421 68.30 -44.84 93.18
C LEU A 421 69.26 -45.69 94.04
N ARG A 422 70.57 -45.57 93.82
CA ARG A 422 71.59 -46.25 94.63
C ARG A 422 71.54 -45.75 96.09
N ARG A 423 71.43 -44.44 96.30
CA ARG A 423 71.29 -43.83 97.63
C ARG A 423 70.01 -44.33 98.33
N MET A 424 68.86 -44.27 97.66
CA MET A 424 67.58 -44.74 98.20
C MET A 424 67.63 -46.23 98.58
N SER A 425 68.30 -47.07 97.78
CA SER A 425 68.47 -48.50 98.12
C SER A 425 69.33 -48.71 99.38
N PHE A 426 70.40 -47.92 99.54
CA PHE A 426 71.26 -47.97 100.72
C PHE A 426 70.56 -47.43 101.98
N GLU A 427 69.82 -46.31 101.85
CA GLU A 427 69.02 -45.75 102.93
C GLU A 427 67.93 -46.72 103.38
N ALA A 428 67.25 -47.40 102.45
CA ALA A 428 66.27 -48.44 102.77
C ALA A 428 66.88 -49.67 103.49
N ASP A 429 68.06 -50.12 103.09
CA ASP A 429 68.75 -51.24 103.75
C ASP A 429 69.36 -50.86 105.10
N MET A 430 69.72 -49.59 105.31
CA MET A 430 70.09 -49.07 106.63
C MET A 430 68.86 -48.91 107.53
N GLN A 431 67.72 -48.43 106.99
CA GLN A 431 66.47 -48.33 107.74
C GLN A 431 66.00 -49.71 108.25
N LYS A 432 66.01 -50.75 107.41
CA LYS A 432 65.70 -52.14 107.84
C LYS A 432 66.54 -52.60 109.03
N LYS A 433 67.83 -52.21 109.10
CA LYS A 433 68.71 -52.55 110.23
C LYS A 433 68.33 -51.78 111.50
N VAL A 434 67.98 -50.50 111.37
CA VAL A 434 67.44 -49.69 112.48
C VAL A 434 66.12 -50.28 112.98
N ASP A 435 65.21 -50.65 112.09
CA ASP A 435 63.91 -51.24 112.45
C ASP A 435 64.07 -52.61 113.13
N ASN A 436 65.07 -53.41 112.74
CA ASN A 436 65.41 -54.67 113.40
C ASN A 436 65.93 -54.43 114.83
N ALA A 437 66.94 -53.57 114.98
CA ALA A 437 67.49 -53.22 116.29
C ALA A 437 66.45 -52.58 117.22
N ALA A 438 65.54 -51.76 116.69
CA ALA A 438 64.43 -51.19 117.44
C ALA A 438 63.45 -52.26 117.95
N ARG A 439 63.19 -53.32 117.18
CA ARG A 439 62.37 -54.47 117.61
C ARG A 439 63.06 -55.32 118.68
N GLU A 440 64.37 -55.52 118.57
CA GLU A 440 65.17 -56.19 119.61
C GLU A 440 65.16 -55.40 120.93
N VAL A 441 65.37 -54.08 120.88
CA VAL A 441 65.30 -53.19 122.06
C VAL A 441 63.89 -53.18 122.68
N ALA A 442 62.83 -53.14 121.86
CA ALA A 442 61.46 -53.17 122.35
C ALA A 442 61.11 -54.49 123.07
N MET A 443 61.66 -55.62 122.61
CA MET A 443 61.50 -56.92 123.26
C MET A 443 62.15 -56.94 124.66
N VAL A 444 63.40 -56.49 124.76
CA VAL A 444 64.14 -56.40 126.05
C VAL A 444 63.47 -55.40 127.01
N GLN A 445 62.90 -54.31 126.49
CA GLN A 445 62.13 -53.35 127.31
C GLN A 445 60.82 -53.97 127.86
N ALA A 446 60.16 -54.85 127.10
CA ALA A 446 58.96 -55.55 127.56
C ALA A 446 59.29 -56.58 128.66
N GLU A 447 60.40 -57.31 128.54
CA GLU A 447 60.89 -58.23 129.58
C GLU A 447 61.24 -57.47 130.88
N LEU A 448 61.95 -56.34 130.78
CA LEU A 448 62.28 -55.48 131.91
C LEU A 448 61.02 -54.88 132.60
N ALA A 449 59.97 -54.58 131.84
CA ALA A 449 58.69 -54.11 132.37
C ALA A 449 57.95 -55.16 133.22
N VAL A 450 58.12 -56.46 132.90
CA VAL A 450 57.56 -57.55 133.72
C VAL A 450 58.32 -57.68 135.04
N GLU A 451 59.66 -57.68 135.02
CA GLU A 451 60.44 -57.84 136.25
C GLU A 451 60.37 -56.62 137.18
N THR A 452 60.29 -55.41 136.65
CA THR A 452 60.06 -54.20 137.49
C THR A 452 58.72 -54.25 138.21
N LYS A 453 57.67 -54.84 137.61
CA LYS A 453 56.40 -55.09 138.29
C LYS A 453 56.55 -56.14 139.41
N ASN A 454 57.22 -57.26 139.15
CA ASN A 454 57.50 -58.29 140.17
C ASN A 454 58.23 -57.68 141.39
N ALA A 455 59.18 -56.78 141.15
CA ALA A 455 59.90 -56.06 142.20
C ALA A 455 58.99 -55.09 143.00
N MET A 456 58.09 -54.35 142.36
CA MET A 456 57.11 -53.49 143.04
C MET A 456 56.16 -54.31 143.96
N ASP A 457 55.69 -55.46 143.50
CA ASP A 457 54.85 -56.36 144.28
C ASP A 457 55.61 -57.03 145.44
N ALA A 458 56.94 -57.04 145.44
CA ALA A 458 57.76 -57.44 146.59
C ALA A 458 58.00 -56.26 147.56
N GLN A 459 58.31 -55.07 147.03
CA GLN A 459 58.59 -53.85 147.79
C GLN A 459 57.40 -53.43 148.67
N THR A 460 56.17 -53.53 148.15
CA THR A 460 54.94 -53.25 148.90
C THR A 460 54.74 -54.19 150.10
N ARG A 461 54.99 -55.50 149.93
CA ARG A 461 54.95 -56.48 151.03
C ARG A 461 56.02 -56.19 152.09
N ALA A 462 57.22 -55.79 151.69
CA ALA A 462 58.27 -55.37 152.63
C ALA A 462 57.85 -54.12 153.44
N SER A 463 57.21 -53.14 152.81
CA SER A 463 56.78 -51.90 153.48
C SER A 463 55.74 -52.12 154.59
N VAL A 464 54.87 -53.13 154.47
CA VAL A 464 53.87 -53.47 155.51
C VAL A 464 54.54 -54.06 156.75
N LEU A 465 55.52 -54.95 156.57
CA LEU A 465 56.32 -55.52 157.66
C LEU A 465 57.17 -54.43 158.36
N LEU A 466 57.68 -53.47 157.59
CA LEU A 466 58.47 -52.35 158.13
C LEU A 466 57.64 -51.45 159.06
N GLY A 467 56.36 -51.22 158.75
CA GLY A 467 55.42 -50.50 159.63
C GLY A 467 55.27 -51.17 161.02
N GLN A 468 55.14 -52.49 161.05
CA GLN A 468 55.04 -53.27 162.30
C GLN A 468 56.32 -53.19 163.14
N VAL A 469 57.49 -53.08 162.50
CA VAL A 469 58.77 -52.86 163.18
C VAL A 469 58.85 -51.44 163.77
N THR A 470 58.32 -50.42 163.09
CA THR A 470 58.39 -49.03 163.59
C THR A 470 57.54 -48.78 164.84
N GLU A 471 56.38 -49.41 165.00
CA GLU A 471 55.61 -49.31 166.27
C GLU A 471 56.38 -49.90 167.45
N LEU A 472 56.98 -51.09 167.27
CA LEU A 472 57.80 -51.74 168.29
C LEU A 472 59.06 -50.93 168.65
N GLN A 473 59.66 -50.22 167.68
CA GLN A 473 60.78 -49.32 167.93
C GLN A 473 60.39 -48.06 168.71
N GLY A 474 59.16 -47.54 168.54
CA GLY A 474 58.67 -46.38 169.29
C GLY A 474 58.63 -46.62 170.79
N LEU A 475 58.16 -47.80 171.21
CA LEU A 475 58.15 -48.21 172.63
C LEU A 475 59.57 -48.29 173.22
N VAL A 476 60.55 -48.78 172.46
CA VAL A 476 61.96 -48.88 172.88
C VAL A 476 62.66 -47.51 172.95
N GLN A 477 62.23 -46.51 172.16
CA GLN A 477 62.79 -45.16 172.26
C GLN A 477 62.32 -44.40 173.51
N ALA A 478 61.09 -44.64 173.99
CA ALA A 478 60.60 -44.05 175.24
C ALA A 478 61.47 -44.48 176.45
N GLU A 479 61.86 -45.75 176.49
CA GLU A 479 62.80 -46.31 177.49
C GLU A 479 64.22 -45.74 177.40
N LYS A 480 64.66 -45.21 176.25
CA LYS A 480 66.01 -44.63 176.09
C LYS A 480 66.11 -43.19 176.61
N VAL A 481 65.10 -42.37 176.38
CA VAL A 481 65.12 -40.93 176.73
C VAL A 481 65.23 -40.74 178.26
N THR A 482 64.68 -41.66 179.06
CA THR A 482 64.82 -41.66 180.52
C THR A 482 66.24 -41.98 180.97
N VAL A 483 66.95 -42.90 180.28
CA VAL A 483 68.35 -43.27 180.57
C VAL A 483 69.33 -42.16 180.19
N GLU A 484 69.10 -41.46 179.08
CA GLU A 484 69.93 -40.32 178.66
C GLU A 484 69.79 -39.10 179.59
N SER A 485 68.62 -38.93 180.21
CA SER A 485 68.40 -37.91 181.25
C SER A 485 69.34 -38.09 182.45
N LEU A 486 69.50 -39.34 182.91
CA LEU A 486 70.37 -39.70 184.05
C LEU A 486 71.86 -39.52 183.73
N HIS A 487 72.29 -39.66 182.47
CA HIS A 487 73.68 -39.42 182.08
C HIS A 487 74.08 -37.94 182.16
N LYS A 488 73.23 -37.02 181.72
CA LYS A 488 73.58 -35.58 181.68
C LYS A 488 73.89 -35.00 183.07
N GLN A 489 73.16 -35.44 184.10
CA GLN A 489 73.41 -35.02 185.48
C GLN A 489 74.79 -35.48 186.01
N LEU A 490 75.35 -36.56 185.44
CA LEU A 490 76.69 -37.04 185.77
C LEU A 490 77.78 -36.20 185.11
N ASP A 491 77.58 -35.78 183.86
CA ASP A 491 78.53 -34.94 183.10
C ASP A 491 78.65 -33.51 183.66
N ASP A 492 77.54 -32.90 184.06
CA ASP A 492 77.57 -31.57 184.71
C ASP A 492 78.35 -31.63 186.04
N SER A 493 78.22 -32.75 186.76
CA SER A 493 79.02 -33.05 187.96
C SER A 493 80.51 -33.24 187.66
N ALA A 494 80.92 -33.53 186.43
CA ALA A 494 82.33 -33.60 186.03
C ALA A 494 82.90 -32.20 185.71
N ARG A 495 82.15 -31.39 184.95
CA ARG A 495 82.62 -30.08 184.45
C ARG A 495 82.95 -29.07 185.56
N ILE A 496 82.17 -29.06 186.64
CA ILE A 496 82.37 -28.14 187.77
C ILE A 496 83.72 -28.39 188.48
N ARG A 497 84.22 -29.63 188.50
CA ARG A 497 85.55 -29.95 189.09
C ARG A 497 86.68 -29.36 188.24
N GLN A 498 86.62 -29.54 186.92
CA GLN A 498 87.64 -29.08 185.99
C GLN A 498 87.81 -27.54 185.98
N GLN A 499 86.74 -26.78 186.23
CA GLN A 499 86.80 -25.31 186.31
C GLN A 499 87.52 -24.78 187.56
N LEU A 500 87.55 -25.53 188.66
CA LEU A 500 88.22 -25.11 189.90
C LEU A 500 89.72 -25.45 189.89
N GLU A 501 90.11 -26.54 189.21
CA GLU A 501 91.52 -26.89 189.02
C GLU A 501 92.27 -25.82 188.20
N GLN A 502 91.63 -25.26 187.17
CA GLN A 502 92.19 -24.16 186.36
C GLN A 502 92.43 -22.87 187.16
N GLN A 503 91.71 -22.64 188.27
CA GLN A 503 91.92 -21.46 189.12
C GLN A 503 93.17 -21.56 190.00
N LEU A 504 93.66 -22.77 190.27
CA LEU A 504 94.93 -22.99 191.00
C LEU A 504 96.16 -22.67 190.13
N GLU A 505 96.04 -22.78 188.80
CA GLU A 505 97.16 -22.60 187.87
C GLU A 505 97.49 -21.11 187.67
N VAL A 506 96.47 -20.27 187.44
CA VAL A 506 96.62 -18.82 187.20
C VAL A 506 97.28 -18.09 188.39
N LEU A 507 96.84 -18.36 189.61
CA LEU A 507 97.43 -17.77 190.83
C LEU A 507 98.86 -18.29 191.10
N GLY A 508 99.23 -19.43 190.50
CA GLY A 508 100.59 -19.97 190.52
C GLY A 508 101.59 -19.16 189.67
N ASP A 509 101.13 -18.45 188.64
CA ASP A 509 101.95 -17.62 187.77
C ASP A 509 102.25 -16.24 188.40
N GLU A 510 101.25 -15.59 188.98
CA GLU A 510 101.39 -14.29 189.66
C GLU A 510 102.44 -14.35 190.79
N LYS A 511 102.45 -15.47 191.53
CA LYS A 511 103.43 -15.81 192.56
C LYS A 511 104.88 -15.79 192.06
N ARG A 512 105.13 -16.11 190.79
CA ARG A 512 106.48 -16.08 190.17
C ARG A 512 106.85 -14.68 189.67
N HIS A 513 105.89 -13.93 189.16
CA HIS A 513 106.15 -12.60 188.60
C HIS A 513 106.47 -11.55 189.69
N LEU A 514 105.75 -11.58 190.82
CA LEU A 514 106.02 -10.67 191.96
C LEU A 514 107.35 -10.98 192.66
N ALA A 515 107.68 -12.27 192.84
CA ALA A 515 108.95 -12.69 193.47
C ALA A 515 110.19 -12.21 192.69
N THR A 516 110.07 -12.06 191.37
CA THR A 516 111.16 -11.56 190.51
C THR A 516 111.32 -10.04 190.64
N ARG A 517 110.23 -9.29 190.78
CA ARG A 517 110.25 -7.84 190.95
C ARG A 517 110.75 -7.39 192.32
N LEU A 518 110.38 -8.08 193.41
CA LEU A 518 110.77 -7.64 194.75
C LEU A 518 112.26 -7.87 195.04
N ARG A 519 112.88 -8.93 194.48
CA ARG A 519 114.31 -9.21 194.62
C ARG A 519 115.19 -8.04 194.12
N LEU A 520 114.79 -7.42 193.02
CA LEU A 520 115.44 -6.22 192.45
C LEU A 520 115.27 -4.96 193.35
N VAL A 521 114.19 -4.89 194.14
CA VAL A 521 113.95 -3.79 195.09
C VAL A 521 114.74 -4.01 196.38
N GLN A 522 114.94 -5.25 196.82
CA GLN A 522 115.77 -5.56 197.99
C GLN A 522 117.22 -5.11 197.78
N GLU A 523 117.78 -5.36 196.60
CA GLU A 523 119.12 -4.87 196.21
C GLU A 523 119.24 -3.33 196.21
N GLN A 524 118.15 -2.61 195.91
CA GLN A 524 118.11 -1.15 195.95
C GLN A 524 117.88 -0.60 197.37
N HIS A 525 117.08 -1.28 198.20
CA HIS A 525 116.78 -0.83 199.55
C HIS A 525 117.92 -1.15 200.54
N ASP A 526 118.63 -2.27 200.42
CA ASP A 526 119.75 -2.59 201.34
C ASP A 526 120.96 -1.64 201.23
N VAL A 527 120.99 -0.78 200.21
CA VAL A 527 121.89 0.38 200.10
C VAL A 527 121.37 1.57 200.91
N HIS A 528 120.05 1.76 201.00
CA HIS A 528 119.39 2.90 201.65
C HIS A 528 119.05 2.64 203.13
N THR A 529 118.74 1.39 203.52
CA THR A 529 118.59 0.99 204.94
C THR A 529 119.87 1.31 205.73
N LYS A 530 121.04 1.16 205.10
CA LYS A 530 122.36 1.51 205.67
C LYS A 530 122.63 3.02 205.72
N GLN A 531 121.82 3.84 205.05
CA GLN A 531 121.88 5.31 205.13
C GLN A 531 120.88 5.85 206.16
N LEU A 532 119.67 5.30 206.23
CA LEU A 532 118.63 5.78 207.15
C LEU A 532 118.76 5.26 208.59
N LEU A 533 119.38 4.10 208.79
CA LEU A 533 119.87 3.66 210.12
C LEU A 533 120.98 4.57 210.69
N HIS A 534 121.41 5.61 209.95
CA HIS A 534 122.30 6.66 210.46
C HIS A 534 121.57 8.00 210.72
N GLN A 535 120.29 8.12 210.33
CA GLN A 535 119.51 9.37 210.43
C GLN A 535 118.26 9.25 211.29
N LEU A 536 117.47 8.18 211.18
CA LEU A 536 116.18 8.09 211.90
C LEU A 536 116.32 7.59 213.34
N GLU A 537 117.51 7.16 213.77
CA GLU A 537 117.86 7.12 215.21
C GLU A 537 118.05 8.53 215.80
N GLN A 538 118.30 9.57 214.97
CA GLN A 538 118.25 10.98 215.39
C GLN A 538 116.79 11.49 215.45
N GLN A 539 115.89 10.96 214.61
CA GLN A 539 114.45 11.24 214.59
C GLN A 539 113.62 10.05 215.08
N THR A 540 113.56 9.81 216.35
CA THR A 540 112.70 8.73 216.85
C THR A 540 111.11 9.08 216.61
N GLN A 541 110.39 8.94 215.33
CA GLN A 541 109.06 9.53 214.57
C GLN A 541 107.83 8.84 213.54
N ASP A 542 107.26 9.28 212.27
CA ASP A 542 105.76 9.41 211.58
C ASP A 542 104.99 8.77 210.16
N ALA A 543 103.96 9.34 209.29
CA ALA A 543 102.69 8.77 208.41
C ALA A 543 102.09 9.11 206.82
N ALA A 544 100.76 8.86 206.26
CA ALA A 544 100.14 8.81 204.73
C ALA A 544 98.54 9.01 204.12
N ALA A 545 98.02 8.83 202.76
CA ALA A 545 96.58 9.16 202.02
C ALA A 545 95.88 8.53 200.57
N LEU A 546 94.64 8.91 199.89
CA LEU A 546 93.78 8.26 198.64
C LEU A 546 92.46 8.91 197.73
N ARG A 547 91.86 8.50 196.45
CA ARG A 547 90.41 8.76 195.65
C ARG A 547 89.96 8.33 194.03
N ARG A 548 88.65 8.35 193.36
CA ARG A 548 88.13 8.04 191.80
C ARG A 548 86.53 7.98 191.13
N GLN A 549 86.04 8.04 189.75
CA GLN A 549 84.71 7.48 188.91
C GLN A 549 83.85 8.03 187.50
N LEU A 550 83.11 7.23 186.52
CA LEU A 550 81.71 7.24 185.59
C LEU A 550 81.13 7.68 184.00
N HIS A 551 80.09 7.02 183.21
CA HIS A 551 78.87 7.32 182.10
C HIS A 551 78.55 7.16 180.38
N GLU A 552 77.23 7.07 179.74
CA GLU A 552 76.39 7.33 178.31
C GLU A 552 75.85 6.49 176.89
N ALA A 553 74.75 6.83 175.96
CA ALA A 553 74.07 6.14 174.62
C ALA A 553 72.94 6.77 173.43
N THR A 554 72.34 6.16 172.22
CA THR A 554 71.30 6.71 171.02
C THR A 554 70.53 5.84 169.71
N THR A 555 69.52 6.25 168.72
CA THR A 555 68.60 5.51 167.53
C THR A 555 67.79 6.14 166.11
N PRO A 556 66.99 5.46 165.05
CA PRO A 556 66.39 5.84 163.55
C PRO A 556 64.95 5.34 162.67
N THR A 557 64.45 5.67 161.33
CA THR A 557 63.11 5.24 160.40
C THR A 557 62.69 5.59 158.73
N SER A 558 61.60 5.14 157.84
CA SER A 558 61.10 5.47 156.27
C SER A 558 59.69 4.96 155.36
N THR A 559 59.19 5.34 154.02
CA THR A 559 57.80 5.04 153.10
C THR A 559 57.44 5.20 151.38
N PRO A 560 56.21 4.90 150.60
CA PRO A 560 55.72 4.78 149.01
C PRO A 560 54.20 5.21 148.25
N ILE A 561 53.38 5.11 147.00
CA ILE A 561 52.98 4.65 145.43
C ILE A 561 51.68 5.37 144.50
N THR A 562 50.82 5.27 143.27
CA THR A 562 50.27 4.58 141.83
C THR A 562 49.08 5.23 140.70
N GLY A 563 48.62 4.82 139.36
CA GLY A 563 47.34 5.25 138.35
C GLY A 563 46.94 4.92 136.66
N THR A 564 45.72 5.11 135.85
CA THR A 564 45.26 4.81 134.24
C THR A 564 43.80 5.12 133.31
N PHE A 565 43.56 5.14 131.84
CA PHE A 565 42.36 4.83 130.69
C PHE A 565 41.45 5.72 129.47
N ALA A 566 40.81 5.27 128.21
CA ALA A 566 39.77 5.93 127.06
C ALA A 566 39.12 5.31 125.53
N SER A 567 38.05 5.83 124.63
CA SER A 567 37.49 5.59 123.08
C SER A 567 36.21 6.41 122.32
N ALA A 568 35.95 6.58 120.93
CA ALA A 568 34.64 6.85 120.04
C ALA A 568 34.36 8.00 118.88
N ALA A 569 33.33 7.85 117.95
CA ALA A 569 32.47 8.82 117.08
C ALA A 569 32.83 9.35 115.60
N THR A 570 32.03 10.02 114.65
CA THR A 570 30.59 10.05 114.06
C THR A 570 30.26 11.06 112.83
N LEU A 571 29.34 10.77 111.82
CA LEU A 571 28.56 11.53 110.70
C LEU A 571 29.26 12.37 109.56
N PRO A 572 28.71 12.54 108.29
CA PRO A 572 27.51 12.05 107.51
C PRO A 572 27.93 11.38 106.14
N PRO A 573 27.34 11.51 104.88
CA PRO A 573 26.01 11.82 104.26
C PRO A 573 25.49 10.62 103.35
N SER A 574 24.85 10.60 102.13
CA SER A 574 24.27 11.49 101.05
C SER A 574 23.31 10.70 100.07
N ALA A 575 22.56 11.29 99.09
CA ALA A 575 21.57 10.56 98.20
C ALA A 575 21.05 11.32 96.91
N PRO A 576 20.13 10.80 96.00
CA PRO A 576 19.40 9.50 95.94
C PRO A 576 19.02 8.83 94.54
N MET A 577 18.43 7.60 94.59
CA MET A 577 17.42 6.91 93.70
C MET A 577 17.74 5.89 92.53
N PRO A 578 16.87 4.86 92.25
CA PRO A 578 17.12 3.72 91.31
C PRO A 578 15.96 3.14 90.40
N LEU A 579 16.26 2.06 89.63
CA LEU A 579 15.54 0.84 89.06
C LEU A 579 14.05 0.48 89.40
N PRO A 580 13.34 -0.57 88.81
CA PRO A 580 13.55 -1.46 87.60
C PRO A 580 12.28 -1.98 86.76
N GLN A 581 12.54 -2.76 85.68
CA GLN A 581 11.84 -4.01 85.18
C GLN A 581 10.60 -4.04 84.20
N ALA A 582 10.34 -5.24 83.60
CA ALA A 582 9.45 -5.58 82.43
C ALA A 582 8.75 -6.98 82.59
N PRO A 583 7.79 -7.42 81.71
CA PRO A 583 8.09 -8.43 80.63
C PRO A 583 7.21 -8.34 79.31
N ILE A 584 7.55 -8.79 78.07
CA ILE A 584 7.82 -10.09 77.34
C ILE A 584 6.58 -10.79 76.65
N LEU A 585 6.75 -11.28 75.39
CA LEU A 585 5.91 -12.17 74.50
C LEU A 585 4.72 -11.57 73.69
N GLN A 586 4.16 -12.20 72.63
CA GLN A 586 4.66 -12.88 71.39
C GLN A 586 3.46 -13.20 70.43
N GLU A 587 3.75 -13.60 69.17
CA GLU A 587 2.93 -14.42 68.23
C GLU A 587 2.18 -13.76 67.03
N SER A 588 1.92 -14.59 66.03
CA SER A 588 1.11 -14.40 64.79
C SER A 588 0.01 -15.50 64.78
N PRO A 589 -0.98 -15.63 63.85
CA PRO A 589 -0.74 -15.79 62.40
C PRO A 589 -1.91 -15.48 61.40
N GLN A 590 -1.66 -15.76 60.11
CA GLN A 590 -2.54 -16.37 59.09
C GLN A 590 -3.92 -15.79 58.65
N SER A 591 -3.98 -15.57 57.31
CA SER A 591 -4.98 -16.13 56.36
C SER A 591 -6.35 -15.47 56.14
N GLY A 592 -6.76 -15.40 54.86
CA GLY A 592 -8.16 -15.66 54.46
C GLY A 592 -8.84 -14.72 53.45
N SER A 593 -8.83 -15.09 52.16
CA SER A 593 -9.89 -14.77 51.16
C SER A 593 -10.18 -13.28 50.80
N SER A 594 -10.96 -12.96 49.75
CA SER A 594 -11.15 -13.56 48.42
C SER A 594 -11.94 -12.60 47.50
N CYS A 595 -11.78 -12.74 46.18
CA CYS A 595 -12.73 -12.32 45.12
C CYS A 595 -13.08 -10.83 44.86
N ARG A 596 -12.56 -10.37 43.70
CA ARG A 596 -13.32 -9.78 42.56
C ARG A 596 -13.64 -8.27 42.52
N ARG A 597 -13.82 -7.84 41.26
CA ARG A 597 -14.36 -6.56 40.73
C ARG A 597 -13.55 -5.30 41.05
N MET A 598 -12.72 -4.91 40.08
CA MET A 598 -12.71 -3.49 39.71
C MET A 598 -14.04 -3.17 39.03
N ASP A 599 -14.72 -2.14 39.51
CA ASP A 599 -15.59 -1.29 38.69
C ASP A 599 -15.26 0.16 39.11
N ARG A 600 -14.42 0.84 38.33
CA ARG A 600 -14.06 2.25 38.56
C ARG A 600 -15.07 3.14 37.83
N THR A 601 -16.10 3.58 38.52
CA THR A 601 -16.78 4.84 38.19
C THR A 601 -15.94 6.00 38.74
N PRO A 602 -15.28 6.83 37.92
CA PRO A 602 -14.69 8.06 38.40
C PRO A 602 -15.81 9.06 38.72
N SER A 603 -15.82 9.59 39.93
CA SER A 603 -16.72 10.69 40.31
C SER A 603 -16.43 11.91 39.43
N SER A 604 -17.48 12.58 38.97
CA SER A 604 -17.38 14.01 38.70
C SER A 604 -17.25 14.73 40.05
N ASP A 605 -16.20 15.54 40.21
CA ASP A 605 -16.31 16.97 40.52
C ASP A 605 -14.91 17.55 40.80
N LEU A 606 -14.85 18.89 40.99
CA LEU A 606 -13.66 19.70 41.30
C LEU A 606 -12.66 19.89 40.14
N ASN A 607 -13.09 20.66 39.14
CA ASN A 607 -12.19 21.59 38.44
C ASN A 607 -11.91 22.78 39.37
N GLU A 608 -10.82 22.74 40.13
CA GLU A 608 -10.20 23.84 40.92
C GLU A 608 -9.02 23.20 41.69
N ASP A 609 -7.74 23.41 41.40
CA ASP A 609 -7.09 24.29 40.40
C ASP A 609 -6.33 23.49 39.33
N MET A 610 -6.61 23.78 38.05
CA MET A 610 -5.73 23.38 36.93
C MET A 610 -4.68 24.47 36.74
N SER A 611 -3.37 24.16 36.84
CA SER A 611 -2.33 25.18 36.70
C SER A 611 -2.45 25.88 35.34
N MET A 612 -2.18 27.19 35.27
CA MET A 612 -2.18 27.92 33.99
C MET A 612 -1.23 27.27 32.96
N ILE A 613 -0.16 26.61 33.42
CA ILE A 613 0.76 25.84 32.55
C ILE A 613 0.06 24.58 32.02
N GLU A 614 -0.62 23.83 32.88
CA GLU A 614 -1.34 22.60 32.51
C GLU A 614 -2.55 22.90 31.62
N TRP A 615 -3.29 23.97 31.89
CA TRP A 615 -4.35 24.50 31.02
C TRP A 615 -3.82 24.86 29.64
N ASN A 616 -2.67 25.55 29.54
CA ASN A 616 -2.04 25.84 28.25
C ASN A 616 -1.55 24.57 27.53
N GLN A 617 -1.01 23.57 28.25
CA GLN A 617 -0.68 22.27 27.66
C GLN A 617 -1.93 21.51 27.18
N LEU A 618 -3.05 21.60 27.91
CA LEU A 618 -4.32 21.00 27.52
C LEU A 618 -4.86 21.70 26.26
N LEU A 619 -4.82 23.03 26.22
CA LEU A 619 -5.20 23.86 25.08
C LEU A 619 -4.33 23.59 23.85
N GLN A 620 -3.02 23.37 24.01
CA GLN A 620 -2.14 22.90 22.94
C GLN A 620 -2.51 21.50 22.45
N LYS A 621 -2.77 20.54 23.36
CA LYS A 621 -3.24 19.19 23.00
C LYS A 621 -4.58 19.20 22.28
N VAL A 622 -5.51 20.07 22.69
CA VAL A 622 -6.79 20.32 22.01
C VAL A 622 -6.56 20.89 20.61
N ARG A 623 -5.77 21.95 20.46
CA ARG A 623 -5.44 22.54 19.14
C ARG A 623 -4.74 21.55 18.20
N LEU A 624 -3.85 20.71 18.73
CA LEU A 624 -3.23 19.63 17.96
C LEU A 624 -4.29 18.61 17.52
N ARG A 625 -5.16 18.13 18.41
CA ARG A 625 -6.29 17.25 18.09
C ARG A 625 -7.28 17.87 17.10
N GLU A 626 -7.53 19.18 17.16
CA GLU A 626 -8.34 19.93 16.20
C GLU A 626 -7.68 19.99 14.83
N SER A 627 -6.35 20.15 14.77
CA SER A 627 -5.58 20.11 13.51
C SER A 627 -5.46 18.70 12.92
N GLU A 628 -5.30 17.67 13.76
CA GLU A 628 -5.36 16.27 13.35
C GLU A 628 -6.76 15.93 12.82
N ALA A 629 -7.83 16.39 13.49
CA ALA A 629 -9.22 16.17 13.06
C ALA A 629 -9.59 16.96 11.80
N SER A 630 -9.03 18.15 11.56
CA SER A 630 -9.26 18.90 10.32
C SER A 630 -8.48 18.29 9.15
N LEU A 631 -7.25 17.83 9.37
CA LEU A 631 -6.47 17.06 8.39
C LEU A 631 -7.19 15.77 8.01
N LEU A 632 -7.61 14.95 9.00
CA LEU A 632 -8.36 13.72 8.76
C LEU A 632 -9.69 13.98 8.03
N LYS A 633 -10.42 15.06 8.35
CA LYS A 633 -11.61 15.46 7.58
C LYS A 633 -11.29 15.77 6.11
N SER A 634 -10.22 16.52 5.83
CA SER A 634 -9.81 16.82 4.45
C SER A 634 -9.42 15.57 3.68
N GLN A 635 -8.69 14.64 4.30
CA GLN A 635 -8.33 13.35 3.69
C GLN A 635 -9.58 12.50 3.41
N LEU A 636 -10.53 12.46 4.34
CA LEU A 636 -11.80 11.75 4.18
C LEU A 636 -12.65 12.36 3.06
N GLN A 637 -12.68 13.69 2.92
CA GLN A 637 -13.31 14.37 1.78
C GLN A 637 -12.66 14.01 0.43
N THR A 638 -11.33 14.05 0.32
CA THR A 638 -10.65 13.68 -0.95
C THR A 638 -10.87 12.21 -1.33
N VAL A 639 -10.95 11.30 -0.35
CA VAL A 639 -11.28 9.88 -0.57
C VAL A 639 -12.75 9.72 -0.96
N GLU A 640 -13.67 10.49 -0.38
CA GLU A 640 -15.07 10.52 -0.81
C GLU A 640 -15.24 11.06 -2.24
N GLU A 641 -14.50 12.10 -2.62
CA GLU A 641 -14.53 12.68 -3.97
C GLU A 641 -13.97 11.72 -5.01
N ALA A 642 -12.83 11.06 -4.72
CA ALA A 642 -12.30 10.00 -5.56
C ALA A 642 -13.25 8.79 -5.65
N ARG A 643 -13.97 8.46 -4.57
CA ARG A 643 -15.01 7.41 -4.58
C ARG A 643 -16.22 7.80 -5.42
N LYS A 644 -16.63 9.08 -5.41
CA LYS A 644 -17.73 9.61 -6.22
C LYS A 644 -17.37 9.56 -7.71
N SER A 645 -16.21 10.09 -8.11
CA SER A 645 -15.77 10.04 -9.50
C SER A 645 -15.58 8.61 -10.02
N ALA A 646 -15.02 7.70 -9.22
CA ALA A 646 -14.92 6.28 -9.59
C ALA A 646 -16.29 5.60 -9.72
N SER A 647 -17.28 5.99 -8.91
CA SER A 647 -18.67 5.51 -9.04
C SER A 647 -19.31 6.02 -10.33
N ASP A 648 -19.13 7.30 -10.66
CA ASP A 648 -19.65 7.90 -11.88
C ASP A 648 -19.02 7.28 -13.14
N ASP A 649 -17.71 7.00 -13.11
CA ASP A 649 -17.01 6.27 -14.17
C ASP A 649 -17.49 4.81 -14.30
N VAL A 650 -17.79 4.12 -13.20
CA VAL A 650 -18.42 2.77 -13.25
C VAL A 650 -19.81 2.84 -13.88
N VAL A 651 -20.62 3.85 -13.56
CA VAL A 651 -21.94 4.04 -14.20
C VAL A 651 -21.80 4.38 -15.69
N ARG A 652 -20.83 5.23 -16.06
CA ARG A 652 -20.52 5.59 -17.44
C ARG A 652 -20.04 4.39 -18.25
N LEU A 653 -19.12 3.58 -17.71
CA LEU A 653 -18.62 2.38 -18.37
C LEU A 653 -19.69 1.28 -18.43
N SER A 654 -20.57 1.17 -17.43
CA SER A 654 -21.71 0.24 -17.43
C SER A 654 -22.73 0.60 -18.51
N THR A 655 -23.11 1.87 -18.61
CA THR A 655 -24.05 2.36 -19.65
C THR A 655 -23.44 2.28 -21.05
N GLN A 656 -22.15 2.57 -21.23
CA GLN A 656 -21.44 2.34 -22.49
C GLN A 656 -21.41 0.84 -22.87
N ASN A 657 -21.15 -0.06 -21.92
CA ASN A 657 -21.21 -1.51 -22.16
C ASN A 657 -22.64 -2.00 -22.50
N ALA A 658 -23.68 -1.42 -21.91
CA ALA A 658 -25.06 -1.74 -22.25
C ALA A 658 -25.41 -1.28 -23.68
N ALA A 659 -25.00 -0.07 -24.08
CA ALA A 659 -25.18 0.44 -25.44
C ALA A 659 -24.42 -0.40 -26.49
N LEU A 660 -23.17 -0.80 -26.20
CA LEU A 660 -22.39 -1.68 -27.07
C LEU A 660 -23.04 -3.07 -27.22
N LYS A 661 -23.60 -3.65 -26.15
CA LYS A 661 -24.34 -4.91 -26.21
C LYS A 661 -25.61 -4.80 -27.05
N ALA A 662 -26.35 -3.69 -26.96
CA ALA A 662 -27.51 -3.44 -27.82
C ALA A 662 -27.10 -3.33 -29.29
N ALA A 663 -26.08 -2.52 -29.62
CA ALA A 663 -25.57 -2.38 -30.98
C ALA A 663 -25.04 -3.71 -31.57
N VAL A 664 -24.45 -4.60 -30.76
CA VAL A 664 -24.05 -5.95 -31.20
C VAL A 664 -25.26 -6.84 -31.48
N ALA A 665 -26.35 -6.72 -30.72
CA ALA A 665 -27.59 -7.45 -31.01
C ALA A 665 -28.28 -6.94 -32.29
N GLU A 666 -28.30 -5.62 -32.52
CA GLU A 666 -28.77 -5.02 -33.78
C GLU A 666 -27.90 -5.43 -34.98
N LEU A 667 -26.57 -5.50 -34.81
CA LEU A 667 -25.65 -6.02 -35.82
C LEU A 667 -25.90 -7.50 -36.13
N ALA A 668 -26.26 -8.32 -35.14
CA ALA A 668 -26.62 -9.72 -35.35
C ALA A 668 -27.93 -9.84 -36.13
N ALA A 669 -28.99 -9.13 -35.72
CA ALA A 669 -30.29 -9.14 -36.39
C ALA A 669 -30.23 -8.60 -37.83
N THR A 670 -29.42 -7.56 -38.10
CA THR A 670 -29.21 -7.05 -39.45
C THR A 670 -28.40 -7.99 -40.34
N LYS A 671 -27.44 -8.75 -39.80
CA LYS A 671 -26.75 -9.82 -40.53
C LYS A 671 -27.66 -11.00 -40.86
N GLU A 672 -28.53 -11.40 -39.93
CA GLU A 672 -29.53 -12.45 -40.17
C GLU A 672 -30.54 -12.01 -41.23
N ALA A 673 -31.00 -10.75 -41.19
CA ALA A 673 -31.84 -10.17 -42.22
C ALA A 673 -31.14 -10.08 -43.59
N LEU A 674 -29.84 -9.79 -43.62
CA LEU A 674 -29.04 -9.79 -44.85
C LEU A 674 -28.93 -11.19 -45.45
N ALA A 675 -28.56 -12.20 -44.66
CA ALA A 675 -28.50 -13.59 -45.11
C ALA A 675 -29.87 -14.10 -45.62
N ALA A 676 -30.96 -13.71 -44.94
CA ALA A 676 -32.33 -13.99 -45.38
C ALA A 676 -32.74 -13.26 -46.67
N MET A 677 -32.05 -12.17 -47.05
CA MET A 677 -32.21 -11.50 -48.35
C MET A 677 -31.30 -12.11 -49.42
N GLU A 678 -30.09 -12.55 -49.09
CA GLU A 678 -29.19 -13.27 -49.98
C GLU A 678 -29.81 -14.61 -50.44
N VAL A 679 -30.42 -15.37 -49.52
CA VAL A 679 -31.16 -16.61 -49.87
C VAL A 679 -32.35 -16.30 -50.79
N LYS A 680 -33.11 -15.23 -50.54
CA LYS A 680 -34.20 -14.81 -51.44
C LYS A 680 -33.68 -14.39 -52.81
N GLN A 681 -32.54 -13.69 -52.86
CA GLN A 681 -31.91 -13.30 -54.12
C GLN A 681 -31.44 -14.52 -54.90
N HIS A 682 -30.87 -15.53 -54.23
CA HIS A 682 -30.49 -16.78 -54.88
C HIS A 682 -31.70 -17.50 -55.48
N VAL A 683 -32.79 -17.68 -54.73
CA VAL A 683 -34.03 -18.29 -55.22
C VAL A 683 -34.67 -17.48 -56.35
N LEU A 684 -34.60 -16.14 -56.30
CA LEU A 684 -35.06 -15.29 -57.40
C LEU A 684 -34.18 -15.40 -58.66
N LEU A 685 -32.89 -15.68 -58.52
CA LEU A 685 -31.99 -15.95 -59.64
C LEU A 685 -32.21 -17.34 -60.24
N GLU A 686 -32.48 -18.35 -59.42
CA GLU A 686 -32.89 -19.69 -59.88
C GLU A 686 -34.22 -19.61 -60.65
N LEU A 687 -35.23 -18.95 -60.09
CA LEU A 687 -36.52 -18.72 -60.74
C LEU A 687 -36.44 -17.84 -62.00
N LEU A 688 -35.43 -16.96 -62.12
CA LEU A 688 -35.17 -16.24 -63.36
C LEU A 688 -34.53 -17.16 -64.41
N GLY A 689 -33.55 -17.99 -64.02
CA GLY A 689 -32.96 -19.02 -64.87
C GLY A 689 -34.01 -19.96 -65.47
N GLU A 690 -34.90 -20.53 -64.63
CA GLU A 690 -36.02 -21.36 -65.10
C GLU A 690 -36.92 -20.64 -66.13
N LYS A 691 -37.06 -19.31 -66.04
CA LYS A 691 -37.91 -18.52 -66.95
C LYS A 691 -37.19 -18.16 -68.23
N ASP A 692 -35.90 -17.86 -68.17
CA ASP A 692 -35.08 -17.65 -69.37
C ASP A 692 -34.94 -18.96 -70.16
N GLU A 693 -34.73 -20.11 -69.50
CA GLU A 693 -34.76 -21.45 -70.13
C GLU A 693 -36.11 -21.73 -70.83
N GLN A 694 -37.24 -21.48 -70.15
CA GLN A 694 -38.57 -21.64 -70.74
C GLN A 694 -38.83 -20.69 -71.93
N VAL A 695 -38.18 -19.52 -71.96
CA VAL A 695 -38.22 -18.61 -73.13
C VAL A 695 -37.36 -19.14 -74.26
N GLU A 696 -36.16 -19.66 -74.00
CA GLU A 696 -35.30 -20.26 -75.03
C GLU A 696 -35.94 -21.52 -75.66
N GLU A 697 -36.62 -22.35 -74.87
CA GLU A 697 -37.43 -23.48 -75.35
C GLU A 697 -38.57 -23.01 -76.27
N LEU A 698 -39.39 -22.05 -75.84
CA LEU A 698 -40.48 -21.50 -76.66
C LEU A 698 -39.96 -20.79 -77.93
N GLU A 699 -38.80 -20.14 -77.87
CA GLU A 699 -38.14 -19.60 -79.07
C GLU A 699 -37.60 -20.71 -79.97
N ALA A 700 -37.17 -21.85 -79.43
CA ALA A 700 -36.77 -23.02 -80.22
C ALA A 700 -37.98 -23.63 -80.94
N GLU A 701 -39.08 -23.92 -80.22
CA GLU A 701 -40.33 -24.38 -80.81
C GLU A 701 -40.83 -23.42 -81.89
N PHE A 702 -40.83 -22.11 -81.64
CA PHE A 702 -41.26 -21.12 -82.63
C PHE A 702 -40.34 -21.08 -83.87
N ARG A 703 -39.03 -21.30 -83.71
CA ARG A 703 -38.08 -21.47 -84.83
C ARG A 703 -38.38 -22.73 -85.63
N GLU A 704 -38.71 -23.84 -84.97
CA GLU A 704 -39.08 -25.11 -85.62
C GLU A 704 -40.41 -25.02 -86.35
N PHE A 705 -41.47 -24.47 -85.73
CA PHE A 705 -42.74 -24.20 -86.40
C PHE A 705 -42.55 -23.29 -87.62
N LYS A 706 -41.73 -22.24 -87.50
CA LYS A 706 -41.40 -21.36 -88.63
C LYS A 706 -40.71 -22.13 -89.76
N GLN A 707 -39.74 -23.01 -89.46
CA GLN A 707 -39.12 -23.88 -90.46
C GLN A 707 -40.12 -24.87 -91.07
N MET A 708 -41.04 -25.44 -90.28
CA MET A 708 -42.09 -26.33 -90.76
C MET A 708 -43.01 -25.62 -91.76
N TYR A 709 -43.49 -24.41 -91.44
CA TYR A 709 -44.29 -23.61 -92.35
C TYR A 709 -43.50 -23.15 -93.59
N GLN A 710 -42.22 -22.79 -93.44
CA GLN A 710 -41.33 -22.48 -94.56
C GLN A 710 -41.23 -23.68 -95.52
N ASN A 711 -40.98 -24.88 -94.99
CA ASN A 711 -40.91 -26.13 -95.77
C ASN A 711 -42.24 -26.50 -96.43
N GLN A 712 -43.38 -26.23 -95.78
CA GLN A 712 -44.71 -26.40 -96.39
C GLN A 712 -44.94 -25.43 -97.55
N ILE A 713 -44.59 -24.15 -97.39
CA ILE A 713 -44.69 -23.13 -98.45
C ILE A 713 -43.77 -23.48 -99.63
N ASP A 714 -42.52 -23.88 -99.37
CA ASP A 714 -41.57 -24.37 -100.37
C ASP A 714 -42.09 -25.62 -101.10
N THR A 715 -42.77 -26.54 -100.40
CA THR A 715 -43.37 -27.74 -101.02
C THR A 715 -44.59 -27.39 -101.88
N LEU A 716 -45.38 -26.39 -101.48
CA LEU A 716 -46.54 -25.91 -102.23
C LEU A 716 -46.17 -25.05 -103.45
N THR A 717 -45.01 -24.37 -103.41
CA THR A 717 -44.49 -23.53 -104.52
C THR A 717 -43.55 -24.26 -105.48
N ARG A 718 -43.21 -25.52 -105.20
CA ARG A 718 -42.48 -26.44 -106.11
C ARG A 718 -43.43 -27.41 -106.86
N ARG A 719 -44.72 -27.07 -106.97
CA ARG A 719 -45.73 -27.73 -107.80
C ARG A 719 -46.27 -26.75 -108.83
#